data_AF-A0A1I8GPJ3-F1
#
_entry.id   AF-A0A1I8GPJ3-F1
#
_cell.length_a   1.000
_cell.length_b   1.000
_cell.length_c   1.000
_cell.angle_alpha   90.00
_cell.angle_beta   90.00
_cell.angle_gamma   90.00
#
_symmetry.space_group_name_H-M   'P 1'
#
loop_
_entity.id
_entity.type
_entity.pdbx_description
1 polymer ?
#
loop_
_entity_poly.entity_id
_entity_poly.type
_entity_poly.pdbx_seq_one_letter_code
_entity_poly.pdbx_strand_id
1 'polypeptide(L)'
;QLARQFVSSVFGRQQQQQQQPLLLRFVKYFLCHSSMASVRSSAHAFLFSLHRHSASLPEQQLSLLQLVWQLWHELPTFSSRAERYVDLLGYLLLSSPQLDQSERARYCQQVVDMLTAENARLTSHFNFDLYTRLQNFMDLEGFYLEQEPCQVCHEPDQSFVLLKLMEIKSEVKFSSQRHIFKLDGSYTISRIAVRLSEVKRGRMIRCVDVLYNSKSGLNITDLKNNRSLWSLAKRVSLSPSQSEIIAEFSIPIVACSLMFEYSDFYETSSVMAENMHCPRCSQSVPVQPGVCPNCNENVFQCVKCRHINYDERDAFLCTYCGHCRYVKFDFSVTARPCAEWDAIEDEAARQKTLASVQSLLEQADKKHRTLLTHRAAIESALAQLDNRQTVFHSTAAGGANGGRSAGGAESGAEKPRTVISVKQSSSGGGGGSSSAAAAASLALAAATAIDPAINTAAGKYCVDCKAAFAELTRLLQKVTSARRQLFLYDNRHSAASVGGQQNLQRSVSVALSTRRLTCFGCATASVSQCLALLTALVADPAAKSVLQEQGLVDSLLGFHGDVKHIVCLITKDSEPACRRLCSRLLQKLTDSLAAYRQKNVGLLAGDSAGLPPPLSVRSEVDLLLDNARLLDSLWERRLACLVSAFHLAVRSGDAGSQQPIAQ
;
A
#
# COMPACT_ATOMS: atom_id res chain seq x y z
N GLN A 1 1.77 2.19 -39.90
CA GLN A 1 2.84 1.47 -40.63
C GLN A 1 4.08 1.28 -39.75
N LEU A 2 4.65 2.34 -39.17
CA LEU A 2 5.78 2.25 -38.22
C LEU A 2 5.51 1.34 -37.01
N ALA A 3 4.32 1.41 -36.39
CA ALA A 3 3.95 0.51 -35.30
C ALA A 3 3.92 -0.97 -35.72
N ARG A 4 3.47 -1.27 -36.95
CA ARG A 4 3.48 -2.64 -37.50
C ARG A 4 4.90 -3.12 -37.80
N GLN A 5 5.77 -2.23 -38.29
CA GLN A 5 7.19 -2.52 -38.49
C GLN A 5 7.91 -2.78 -37.16
N PHE A 6 7.60 -1.99 -36.12
CA PHE A 6 8.13 -2.20 -34.77
C PHE A 6 7.66 -3.54 -34.19
N VAL A 7 6.35 -3.83 -34.23
CA VAL A 7 5.78 -5.12 -33.79
C VAL A 7 6.40 -6.30 -34.56
N SER A 8 6.52 -6.18 -35.89
CA SER A 8 7.17 -7.21 -36.72
C SER A 8 8.67 -7.35 -36.43
N SER A 9 9.35 -6.28 -36.01
CA SER A 9 10.75 -6.35 -35.57
C SER A 9 10.88 -7.04 -34.22
N VAL A 10 9.94 -6.82 -33.29
CA VAL A 10 9.96 -7.45 -31.97
C VAL A 10 9.67 -8.96 -32.02
N PHE A 11 8.80 -9.37 -32.96
CA PHE A 11 8.33 -10.75 -33.07
C PHE A 11 8.74 -11.47 -34.37
N GLY A 12 9.75 -10.99 -35.08
CA GLY A 12 10.27 -11.65 -36.28
C GLY A 12 10.92 -13.00 -35.97
N ARG A 13 10.71 -14.03 -36.81
CA ARG A 13 11.12 -15.44 -36.55
C ARG A 13 12.59 -15.63 -36.12
N GLN A 14 13.53 -14.82 -36.62
CA GLN A 14 14.95 -14.88 -36.21
C GLN A 14 15.26 -14.15 -34.89
N GLN A 15 14.49 -13.12 -34.53
CA GLN A 15 14.68 -12.36 -33.28
C GLN A 15 13.84 -12.90 -32.11
N GLN A 16 12.81 -13.70 -32.39
CA GLN A 16 11.89 -14.29 -31.41
C GLN A 16 12.62 -15.12 -30.33
N GLN A 17 13.69 -15.84 -30.69
CA GLN A 17 14.50 -16.65 -29.75
C GLN A 17 15.30 -15.82 -28.73
N GLN A 18 15.74 -14.60 -29.07
CA GLN A 18 16.47 -13.71 -28.15
C GLN A 18 15.54 -12.73 -27.42
N GLN A 19 14.42 -12.33 -28.02
CA GLN A 19 13.57 -11.29 -27.47
C GLN A 19 12.47 -11.80 -26.53
N GLN A 20 11.96 -13.03 -26.69
CA GLN A 20 11.03 -13.62 -25.72
C GLN A 20 11.53 -13.61 -24.26
N PRO A 21 12.78 -14.04 -23.94
CA PRO A 21 13.25 -13.99 -22.56
C PRO A 21 13.38 -12.56 -22.04
N LEU A 22 13.69 -11.58 -22.90
CA LEU A 22 13.75 -10.16 -22.53
C LEU A 22 12.36 -9.59 -22.27
N LEU A 23 11.35 -9.96 -23.06
CA LEU A 23 9.98 -9.53 -22.86
C LEU A 23 9.36 -10.16 -21.61
N LEU A 24 9.57 -11.46 -21.38
CA LEU A 24 9.16 -12.13 -20.14
C LEU A 24 9.82 -11.47 -18.92
N ARG A 25 11.11 -11.13 -19.05
CA ARG A 25 11.86 -10.36 -18.06
C ARG A 25 11.22 -9.00 -17.81
N PHE A 26 10.87 -8.27 -18.88
CA PHE A 26 10.19 -6.98 -18.78
C PHE A 26 8.86 -7.09 -18.03
N VAL A 27 8.01 -8.05 -18.38
CA VAL A 27 6.72 -8.29 -17.70
C VAL A 27 6.97 -8.58 -16.22
N LYS A 28 7.86 -9.52 -15.91
CA LYS A 28 8.17 -9.90 -14.53
C LYS A 28 8.65 -8.71 -13.69
N TYR A 29 9.59 -7.90 -14.18
CA TYR A 29 10.16 -6.81 -13.40
C TYR A 29 9.27 -5.57 -13.33
N PHE A 30 8.75 -5.11 -14.48
CA PHE A 30 8.06 -3.81 -14.56
C PHE A 30 6.56 -3.91 -14.31
N LEU A 31 5.90 -5.00 -14.74
CA LEU A 31 4.47 -5.18 -14.54
C LEU A 31 4.16 -5.86 -13.20
N CYS A 32 4.86 -6.95 -12.87
CA CYS A 32 4.54 -7.77 -11.68
C CYS A 32 5.24 -7.28 -10.40
N HIS A 33 6.57 -7.11 -10.42
CA HIS A 33 7.35 -6.91 -9.18
C HIS A 33 7.63 -5.45 -8.83
N SER A 34 7.50 -4.52 -9.77
CA SER A 34 7.80 -3.10 -9.53
C SER A 34 6.97 -2.57 -8.36
N SER A 35 7.62 -1.94 -7.38
CA SER A 35 6.94 -1.33 -6.24
C SER A 35 6.12 -0.11 -6.63
N MET A 36 6.47 0.57 -7.74
CA MET A 36 5.80 1.79 -8.19
C MET A 36 4.58 1.51 -9.09
N ALA A 37 3.40 1.95 -8.67
CA ALA A 37 2.16 1.84 -9.46
C ALA A 37 2.22 2.50 -10.84
N SER A 38 2.93 3.63 -10.96
CA SER A 38 3.10 4.36 -12.23
C SER A 38 3.89 3.54 -13.26
N VAL A 39 4.93 2.82 -12.81
CA VAL A 39 5.73 1.95 -13.67
C VAL A 39 4.91 0.74 -14.10
N ARG A 40 4.16 0.11 -13.18
CA ARG A 40 3.24 -0.99 -13.52
C ARG A 40 2.21 -0.55 -14.57
N SER A 41 1.63 0.63 -14.40
CA SER A 41 0.64 1.19 -15.34
C SER A 41 1.23 1.53 -16.71
N SER A 42 2.49 2.01 -16.75
CA SER A 42 3.20 2.28 -18.00
C SER A 42 3.55 0.99 -18.74
N ALA A 43 4.00 -0.04 -18.01
CA ALA A 43 4.26 -1.37 -18.57
C ALA A 43 2.98 -2.01 -19.12
N HIS A 44 1.87 -1.88 -18.39
CA HIS A 44 0.54 -2.27 -18.83
C HIS A 44 0.16 -1.60 -20.16
N ALA A 45 0.22 -0.26 -20.22
CA ALA A 45 -0.15 0.50 -21.41
C ALA A 45 0.72 0.13 -22.62
N PHE A 46 2.01 -0.14 -22.41
CA PHE A 46 2.91 -0.62 -23.46
C PHE A 46 2.47 -1.97 -24.02
N LEU A 47 2.24 -2.97 -23.16
CA LEU A 47 1.83 -4.33 -23.59
C LEU A 47 0.43 -4.34 -24.21
N PHE A 48 -0.50 -3.57 -23.66
CA PHE A 48 -1.82 -3.36 -24.22
C PHE A 48 -1.75 -2.78 -25.63
N SER A 49 -0.92 -1.74 -25.82
CA SER A 49 -0.71 -1.14 -27.15
C SER A 49 -0.04 -2.11 -28.12
N LEU A 50 0.89 -2.93 -27.63
CA LEU A 50 1.54 -3.97 -28.42
C LEU A 50 0.52 -4.97 -28.97
N HIS A 51 -0.40 -5.45 -28.13
CA HIS A 51 -1.49 -6.34 -28.54
C HIS A 51 -2.47 -5.68 -29.52
N ARG A 52 -2.86 -4.42 -29.27
CA ARG A 52 -3.81 -3.69 -30.11
C ARG A 52 -3.24 -3.43 -31.51
N HIS A 53 -1.95 -3.13 -31.61
CA HIS A 53 -1.28 -2.88 -32.88
C HIS A 53 -0.87 -4.15 -33.63
N SER A 54 -0.89 -5.32 -32.97
CA SER A 54 -0.72 -6.64 -33.59
C SER A 54 -2.03 -7.29 -34.05
N ALA A 55 -3.17 -6.58 -34.07
CA ALA A 55 -4.47 -7.12 -34.49
C ALA A 55 -4.51 -7.75 -35.90
N SER A 56 -3.59 -7.37 -36.79
CA SER A 56 -3.45 -7.99 -38.11
C SER A 56 -2.57 -9.25 -38.12
N LEU A 57 -2.04 -9.68 -36.97
CA LEU A 57 -1.09 -10.77 -36.78
C LEU A 57 -1.53 -11.68 -35.61
N PRO A 58 -2.53 -12.55 -35.83
CA PRO A 58 -3.02 -13.55 -34.89
C PRO A 58 -2.02 -14.27 -33.99
N GLU A 59 -1.02 -14.88 -34.62
CA GLU A 59 0.03 -15.68 -33.97
C GLU A 59 0.79 -14.88 -32.91
N GLN A 60 0.95 -13.57 -33.14
CA GLN A 60 1.66 -12.69 -32.22
C GLN A 60 0.80 -12.30 -31.01
N GLN A 61 -0.51 -12.15 -31.19
CA GLN A 61 -1.44 -11.91 -30.08
C GLN A 61 -1.48 -13.12 -29.14
N LEU A 62 -1.59 -14.33 -29.71
CA LEU A 62 -1.54 -15.58 -28.95
C LEU A 62 -0.18 -15.78 -28.26
N SER A 63 0.93 -15.50 -28.95
CA SER A 63 2.28 -15.56 -28.37
C SER A 63 2.43 -14.63 -27.16
N LEU A 64 1.86 -13.41 -27.22
CA LEU A 64 1.88 -12.46 -26.12
C LEU A 64 1.03 -12.96 -24.94
N LEU A 65 -0.17 -13.46 -25.20
CA LEU A 65 -1.02 -14.08 -24.16
C LEU A 65 -0.28 -15.22 -23.47
N GLN A 66 0.29 -16.16 -24.22
CA GLN A 66 1.04 -17.29 -23.68
C GLN A 66 2.25 -16.83 -22.84
N LEU A 67 3.00 -15.83 -23.30
CA LEU A 67 4.16 -15.29 -22.58
C LEU A 67 3.75 -14.62 -21.27
N VAL A 68 2.68 -13.82 -21.26
CA VAL A 68 2.20 -13.19 -20.01
C VAL A 68 1.63 -14.26 -19.08
N TRP A 69 0.87 -15.23 -19.61
CA TRP A 69 0.25 -16.31 -18.86
C TRP A 69 1.26 -17.28 -18.23
N GLN A 70 2.47 -17.41 -18.79
CA GLN A 70 3.55 -18.18 -18.16
C GLN A 70 3.82 -17.75 -16.72
N LEU A 71 3.55 -16.49 -16.34
CA LEU A 71 3.75 -15.99 -14.98
C LEU A 71 2.56 -16.26 -14.04
N TRP A 72 1.46 -16.87 -14.51
CA TRP A 72 0.26 -17.11 -13.71
C TRP A 72 0.55 -17.95 -12.45
N HIS A 73 1.39 -18.97 -12.59
CA HIS A 73 1.80 -19.81 -11.45
C HIS A 73 2.63 -19.05 -10.40
N GLU A 74 3.23 -17.91 -10.77
CA GLU A 74 3.97 -17.04 -9.86
C GLU A 74 3.08 -15.96 -9.22
N LEU A 75 1.78 -15.86 -9.57
CA LEU A 75 0.84 -14.87 -9.01
C LEU A 75 0.94 -14.72 -7.48
N PRO A 76 1.03 -15.79 -6.67
CA PRO A 76 1.12 -15.68 -5.21
C PRO A 76 2.34 -14.89 -4.71
N THR A 77 3.38 -14.75 -5.55
CA THR A 77 4.60 -14.03 -5.21
C THR A 77 4.46 -12.51 -5.38
N PHE A 78 3.48 -12.03 -6.14
CA PHE A 78 3.27 -10.60 -6.42
C PHE A 78 1.79 -10.17 -6.36
N SER A 79 0.93 -10.97 -5.71
CA SER A 79 -0.53 -10.83 -5.76
C SER A 79 -1.06 -9.47 -5.29
N SER A 80 -0.44 -8.82 -4.31
CA SER A 80 -0.82 -7.47 -3.86
C SER A 80 -0.54 -6.37 -4.90
N ARG A 81 0.27 -6.66 -5.93
CA ARG A 81 0.65 -5.73 -7.01
C ARG A 81 0.09 -6.16 -8.37
N ALA A 82 -0.66 -7.25 -8.41
CA ALA A 82 -1.02 -7.95 -9.64
C ALA A 82 -2.21 -7.34 -10.39
N GLU A 83 -2.87 -6.29 -9.88
CA GLU A 83 -4.07 -5.70 -10.49
C GLU A 83 -3.89 -5.40 -11.99
N ARG A 84 -2.83 -4.69 -12.37
CA ARG A 84 -2.52 -4.38 -13.78
C ARG A 84 -2.14 -5.62 -14.59
N TYR A 85 -1.56 -6.63 -13.96
CA TYR A 85 -1.22 -7.89 -14.63
C TYR A 85 -2.47 -8.71 -14.95
N VAL A 86 -3.39 -8.81 -13.99
CA VAL A 86 -4.66 -9.53 -14.12
C VAL A 86 -5.60 -8.84 -15.11
N ASP A 87 -5.69 -7.51 -15.07
CA ASP A 87 -6.45 -6.70 -16.03
C ASP A 87 -5.98 -6.98 -17.47
N LEU A 88 -4.66 -6.92 -17.69
CA LEU A 88 -4.06 -7.25 -18.99
C LEU A 88 -4.38 -8.69 -19.40
N LEU A 89 -4.20 -9.66 -18.51
CA LEU A 89 -4.49 -11.07 -18.82
C LEU A 89 -5.95 -11.29 -19.21
N GLY A 90 -6.88 -10.70 -18.46
CA GLY A 90 -8.30 -10.75 -18.78
C GLY A 90 -8.58 -10.16 -20.16
N TYR A 91 -8.03 -8.99 -20.45
CA TYR A 91 -8.17 -8.36 -21.76
C TYR A 91 -7.59 -9.21 -22.89
N LEU A 92 -6.36 -9.73 -22.73
CA LEU A 92 -5.69 -10.57 -23.75
C LEU A 92 -6.47 -11.85 -24.02
N LEU A 93 -6.97 -12.52 -22.97
CA LEU A 93 -7.73 -13.76 -23.09
C LEU A 93 -9.09 -13.52 -23.78
N LEU A 94 -9.82 -12.49 -23.37
CA LEU A 94 -11.14 -12.15 -23.93
C LEU A 94 -11.07 -11.56 -25.34
N SER A 95 -9.98 -10.85 -25.68
CA SER A 95 -9.77 -10.25 -27.00
C SER A 95 -9.15 -11.20 -28.02
N SER A 96 -9.05 -12.50 -27.70
CA SER A 96 -8.46 -13.53 -28.55
C SER A 96 -9.53 -14.46 -29.14
N PRO A 97 -10.23 -14.06 -30.23
CA PRO A 97 -11.29 -14.88 -30.83
C PRO A 97 -10.79 -16.19 -31.46
N GLN A 98 -9.47 -16.37 -31.50
CA GLN A 98 -8.76 -17.45 -32.19
C GLN A 98 -8.47 -18.63 -31.27
N LEU A 99 -8.77 -18.47 -29.98
CA LEU A 99 -8.64 -19.53 -29.00
C LEU A 99 -9.77 -20.53 -29.15
N ASP A 100 -9.39 -21.80 -29.30
CA ASP A 100 -10.34 -22.89 -29.33
C ASP A 100 -11.08 -23.00 -27.98
N GLN A 101 -12.25 -23.65 -28.00
CA GLN A 101 -13.05 -23.90 -26.79
C GLN A 101 -12.23 -24.67 -25.73
N SER A 102 -11.39 -25.61 -26.17
CA SER A 102 -10.51 -26.42 -25.30
C SER A 102 -9.41 -25.60 -24.63
N GLU A 103 -8.79 -24.67 -25.36
CA GLU A 103 -7.77 -23.77 -24.80
C GLU A 103 -8.37 -22.79 -23.81
N ARG A 104 -9.54 -22.22 -24.13
CA ARG A 104 -10.30 -21.39 -23.20
C ARG A 104 -10.67 -22.16 -21.93
N ALA A 105 -11.09 -23.42 -22.06
CA ALA A 105 -11.37 -24.29 -20.92
C ALA A 105 -10.15 -24.57 -20.06
N ARG A 106 -8.97 -24.76 -20.68
CA ARG A 106 -7.71 -24.91 -19.96
C ARG A 106 -7.36 -23.65 -19.15
N TYR A 107 -7.49 -22.47 -19.73
CA TYR A 107 -7.23 -21.21 -19.01
C TYR A 107 -8.22 -20.98 -17.87
N CYS A 108 -9.51 -21.21 -18.12
CA CYS A 108 -10.55 -21.13 -17.08
C CYS A 108 -10.24 -22.09 -15.92
N GLN A 109 -9.88 -23.34 -16.21
CA GLN A 109 -9.53 -24.32 -15.20
C GLN A 109 -8.32 -23.89 -14.37
N GLN A 110 -7.28 -23.34 -14.99
CA GLN A 110 -6.10 -22.84 -14.27
C GLN A 110 -6.41 -21.68 -13.31
N VAL A 111 -7.42 -20.87 -13.61
CA VAL A 111 -7.88 -19.81 -12.69
C VAL A 111 -8.60 -20.43 -11.50
N VAL A 112 -9.49 -21.41 -11.73
CA VAL A 112 -10.22 -22.12 -10.66
C VAL A 112 -9.28 -22.93 -9.78
N ASP A 113 -8.28 -23.61 -10.36
CA ASP A 113 -7.28 -24.38 -9.63
C ASP A 113 -6.44 -23.48 -8.72
N MET A 114 -6.00 -22.32 -9.24
CA MET A 114 -5.30 -21.32 -8.45
C MET A 114 -6.18 -20.82 -7.31
N LEU A 115 -7.42 -20.40 -7.59
CA LEU A 115 -8.36 -19.94 -6.57
C LEU A 115 -8.57 -21.00 -5.47
N THR A 116 -8.72 -22.26 -5.85
CA THR A 116 -8.90 -23.39 -4.93
C THR A 116 -7.67 -23.58 -4.04
N ALA A 117 -6.47 -23.58 -4.63
CA ALA A 117 -5.21 -23.71 -3.89
C ALA A 117 -4.98 -22.54 -2.93
N GLU A 118 -5.24 -21.32 -3.37
CA GLU A 118 -5.08 -20.11 -2.55
C GLU A 118 -6.09 -20.04 -1.41
N ASN A 119 -7.33 -20.48 -1.65
CA ASN A 119 -8.36 -20.56 -0.63
C ASN A 119 -8.06 -21.65 0.42
N ALA A 120 -7.55 -22.80 -0.01
CA ALA A 120 -7.07 -23.85 0.90
C ALA A 120 -5.89 -23.36 1.77
N ARG A 121 -4.99 -22.54 1.20
CA ARG A 121 -3.94 -21.90 1.98
C ARG A 121 -4.47 -20.85 2.95
N LEU A 122 -5.48 -20.07 2.55
CA LEU A 122 -6.09 -19.06 3.42
C LEU A 122 -6.74 -19.70 4.64
N THR A 123 -7.53 -20.76 4.43
CA THR A 123 -8.25 -21.49 5.49
C THR A 123 -7.32 -22.27 6.43
N SER A 124 -6.19 -22.75 5.94
CA SER A 124 -5.15 -23.42 6.76
C SER A 124 -4.20 -22.44 7.46
N HIS A 125 -4.37 -21.13 7.26
CA HIS A 125 -3.47 -20.14 7.84
C HIS A 125 -3.66 -20.00 9.36
N PHE A 126 -2.57 -19.89 10.11
CA PHE A 126 -2.58 -19.81 11.57
C PHE A 126 -3.46 -18.68 12.15
N ASN A 127 -3.47 -17.52 11.49
CA ASN A 127 -4.28 -16.37 11.91
C ASN A 127 -5.68 -16.32 11.27
N PHE A 128 -6.11 -17.33 10.51
CA PHE A 128 -7.37 -17.30 9.75
C PHE A 128 -8.60 -17.04 10.64
N ASP A 129 -8.75 -17.78 11.73
CA ASP A 129 -9.88 -17.62 12.65
C ASP A 129 -9.90 -16.25 13.33
N LEU A 130 -8.72 -15.69 13.58
CA LEU A 130 -8.58 -14.42 14.28
C LEU A 130 -8.93 -13.25 13.35
N TYR A 131 -8.45 -13.25 12.12
CA TYR A 131 -8.84 -12.24 11.13
C TYR A 131 -10.32 -12.34 10.76
N THR A 132 -10.84 -13.56 10.58
CA THR A 132 -12.27 -13.77 10.28
C THR A 132 -13.14 -13.24 11.42
N ARG A 133 -12.76 -13.48 12.67
CA ARG A 133 -13.46 -12.92 13.83
C ARG A 133 -13.39 -11.41 13.89
N LEU A 134 -12.23 -10.80 13.64
CA LEU A 134 -12.07 -9.35 13.63
C LEU A 134 -12.90 -8.69 12.51
N GLN A 135 -12.95 -9.31 11.32
CA GLN A 135 -13.74 -8.82 10.17
C GLN A 135 -15.24 -8.72 10.45
N ASN A 136 -15.77 -9.50 11.41
CA ASN A 136 -17.17 -9.41 11.81
C ASN A 136 -17.50 -8.08 12.51
N PHE A 137 -16.51 -7.40 13.06
CA PHE A 137 -16.68 -6.19 13.86
C PHE A 137 -16.03 -4.94 13.25
N MET A 138 -15.08 -5.11 12.32
CA MET A 138 -14.33 -4.02 11.71
C MET A 138 -13.81 -4.34 10.31
N ASP A 139 -13.62 -3.29 9.50
CA ASP A 139 -12.94 -3.39 8.20
C ASP A 139 -11.41 -3.39 8.43
N LEU A 140 -10.72 -4.44 7.96
CA LEU A 140 -9.28 -4.57 8.11
C LEU A 140 -8.54 -3.76 7.03
N GLU A 141 -7.81 -2.71 7.42
CA GLU A 141 -6.95 -1.90 6.52
C GLU A 141 -5.60 -2.57 6.18
N GLY A 142 -5.35 -3.78 6.67
CA GLY A 142 -4.11 -4.52 6.50
C GLY A 142 -4.07 -5.73 7.43
N PHE A 143 -3.00 -6.54 7.35
CA PHE A 143 -2.84 -7.79 8.10
C PHE A 143 -1.61 -7.71 9.01
N TYR A 144 -1.79 -7.18 10.21
CA TYR A 144 -0.69 -6.79 11.11
C TYR A 144 -0.29 -7.86 12.14
N LEU A 145 -0.94 -9.02 12.14
CA LEU A 145 -0.65 -10.14 13.06
C LEU A 145 0.29 -11.18 12.43
N GLU A 146 0.83 -10.88 11.25
CA GLU A 146 1.78 -11.73 10.56
C GLU A 146 3.14 -11.71 11.26
N GLN A 147 3.73 -12.89 11.47
CA GLN A 147 5.03 -13.05 12.14
C GLN A 147 6.19 -12.58 11.26
N GLU A 148 6.08 -12.76 9.95
CA GLU A 148 7.04 -12.30 8.97
C GLU A 148 6.38 -11.21 8.08
N PRO A 149 6.75 -9.93 8.21
CA PRO A 149 6.17 -8.90 7.38
C PRO A 149 6.54 -9.12 5.93
N CYS A 150 5.53 -9.41 5.13
CA CYS A 150 5.66 -9.59 3.70
C CYS A 150 6.12 -8.29 3.04
N GLN A 151 7.26 -8.35 2.35
CA GLN A 151 7.82 -7.22 1.59
C GLN A 151 6.88 -6.79 0.44
N VAL A 152 6.05 -7.70 -0.09
CA VAL A 152 5.15 -7.39 -1.21
C VAL A 152 3.88 -6.66 -0.73
N CYS A 153 3.30 -7.10 0.39
CA CYS A 153 2.12 -6.49 1.00
C CYS A 153 2.40 -5.18 1.73
N HIS A 154 3.62 -5.01 2.26
CA HIS A 154 3.93 -3.93 3.21
C HIS A 154 5.13 -3.07 2.81
N GLU A 155 5.63 -3.19 1.58
CA GLU A 155 6.40 -2.10 0.99
C GLU A 155 5.39 -1.01 0.60
N PRO A 156 5.27 0.07 1.39
CA PRO A 156 4.33 1.12 1.06
C PRO A 156 4.68 1.64 -0.34
N ASP A 157 3.68 1.80 -1.19
CA ASP A 157 3.77 2.59 -2.43
C ASP A 157 4.00 4.05 -1.97
N GLN A 158 5.22 4.34 -1.48
CA GLN A 158 5.61 5.67 -1.01
C GLN A 158 5.67 6.55 -2.24
N SER A 159 4.54 7.19 -2.52
CA SER A 159 4.46 8.24 -3.50
C SER A 159 5.48 9.33 -3.16
N PHE A 160 5.99 9.98 -4.20
CA PHE A 160 6.81 11.16 -4.02
C PHE A 160 5.94 12.26 -3.41
N VAL A 161 6.36 12.76 -2.25
CA VAL A 161 5.70 13.86 -1.55
C VAL A 161 6.53 15.12 -1.70
N LEU A 162 5.87 16.28 -1.75
CA LEU A 162 6.55 17.57 -1.74
C LEU A 162 6.99 17.89 -0.31
N LEU A 163 8.30 17.93 -0.09
CA LEU A 163 8.93 18.21 1.20
C LEU A 163 9.69 19.53 1.13
N LYS A 164 9.61 20.34 2.19
CA LYS A 164 10.46 21.52 2.32
C LYS A 164 11.83 21.09 2.79
N LEU A 165 12.88 21.56 2.13
CA LEU A 165 14.25 21.17 2.46
C LEU A 165 14.65 21.59 3.88
N MET A 166 13.99 22.62 4.41
CA MET A 166 14.19 23.11 5.78
C MET A 166 13.64 22.17 6.86
N GLU A 167 12.69 21.30 6.52
CA GLU A 167 12.07 20.33 7.45
C GLU A 167 12.86 19.02 7.53
N ILE A 168 13.52 18.64 6.44
CA ILE A 168 14.28 17.38 6.32
C ILE A 168 15.80 17.56 6.42
N LYS A 169 16.27 18.76 6.77
CA LYS A 169 17.71 19.02 6.98
C LYS A 169 18.11 18.67 8.42
N SER A 170 19.24 17.99 8.57
CA SER A 170 19.93 17.88 9.86
C SER A 170 20.81 19.10 10.11
N GLU A 171 21.57 19.54 9.10
CA GLU A 171 22.45 20.69 9.19
C GLU A 171 22.52 21.44 7.85
N VAL A 172 22.80 22.75 7.92
CA VAL A 172 23.03 23.57 6.74
C VAL A 172 24.29 24.41 6.93
N LYS A 173 25.12 24.48 5.89
CA LYS A 173 26.29 25.35 5.82
C LYS A 173 26.24 26.16 4.54
N PHE A 174 26.91 27.31 4.59
CA PHE A 174 26.96 28.25 3.49
C PHE A 174 28.42 28.53 3.11
N SER A 175 28.64 28.79 1.83
CA SER A 175 29.79 29.55 1.34
C SER A 175 29.28 30.81 0.65
N SER A 176 30.17 31.61 0.09
CA SER A 176 29.82 32.80 -0.68
C SER A 176 28.86 32.56 -1.85
N GLN A 177 28.87 31.36 -2.44
CA GLN A 177 28.07 31.01 -3.62
C GLN A 177 27.41 29.62 -3.52
N ARG A 178 27.43 28.98 -2.34
CA ARG A 178 26.90 27.62 -2.17
C ARG A 178 25.97 27.51 -0.97
N HIS A 179 24.82 26.89 -1.18
CA HIS A 179 24.00 26.31 -0.12
C HIS A 179 24.33 24.83 0.00
N ILE A 180 24.68 24.36 1.19
CA ILE A 180 25.02 22.95 1.45
C ILE A 180 24.07 22.43 2.53
N PHE A 181 23.21 21.50 2.13
CA PHE A 181 22.24 20.84 2.99
C PHE A 181 22.70 19.41 3.28
N LYS A 182 22.87 19.09 4.55
CA LYS A 182 22.95 17.70 5.03
C LYS A 182 21.55 17.29 5.45
N LEU A 183 21.04 16.22 4.86
CA LEU A 183 19.69 15.73 5.16
C LEU A 183 19.70 14.93 6.46
N ASP A 184 18.54 14.75 7.07
CA ASP A 184 18.35 13.91 8.26
C ASP A 184 18.30 12.40 7.93
N GLY A 185 18.23 12.06 6.65
CA GLY A 185 18.21 10.69 6.14
C GLY A 185 18.54 10.62 4.65
N SER A 186 18.40 9.44 4.08
CA SER A 186 18.52 9.22 2.63
C SER A 186 17.16 9.40 1.98
N TYR A 187 17.12 10.13 0.85
CA TYR A 187 15.91 10.42 0.12
C TYR A 187 16.09 10.09 -1.36
N THR A 188 15.08 9.43 -1.94
CA THR A 188 14.95 9.32 -3.40
C THR A 188 14.20 10.55 -3.90
N ILE A 189 14.81 11.34 -4.79
CA ILE A 189 14.32 12.65 -5.23
C ILE A 189 14.02 12.60 -6.73
N SER A 190 12.80 12.98 -7.13
CA SER A 190 12.37 13.04 -8.53
C SER A 190 12.36 14.45 -9.11
N ARG A 191 12.12 15.46 -8.26
CA ARG A 191 12.12 16.87 -8.65
C ARG A 191 12.65 17.74 -7.52
N ILE A 192 13.40 18.76 -7.87
CA ILE A 192 13.84 19.84 -6.97
C ILE A 192 13.28 21.14 -7.54
N ALA A 193 12.66 21.95 -6.68
CA ALA A 193 12.13 23.26 -7.04
C ALA A 193 12.57 24.31 -6.00
N VAL A 194 13.23 25.37 -6.48
CA VAL A 194 13.65 26.50 -5.65
C VAL A 194 12.93 27.75 -6.11
N ARG A 195 12.05 28.29 -5.26
CA ARG A 195 11.36 29.54 -5.53
C ARG A 195 12.26 30.71 -5.16
N LEU A 196 12.39 31.64 -6.08
CA LEU A 196 13.15 32.88 -5.95
C LEU A 196 12.17 34.03 -5.74
N SER A 197 12.22 34.65 -4.57
CA SER A 197 11.40 35.81 -4.20
C SER A 197 12.29 37.04 -4.01
N GLU A 198 11.72 38.24 -4.18
CA GLU A 198 12.43 39.52 -4.01
C GLU A 198 13.69 39.65 -4.91
N VAL A 199 13.63 39.12 -6.14
CA VAL A 199 14.77 39.16 -7.09
C VAL A 199 15.10 40.59 -7.49
N LYS A 200 16.29 41.06 -7.13
CA LYS A 200 16.79 42.40 -7.44
C LYS A 200 17.55 42.41 -8.77
N ARG A 201 17.31 43.44 -9.59
CA ARG A 201 17.92 43.60 -10.93
C ARG A 201 19.45 43.79 -10.92
N GLY A 202 20.04 44.15 -9.78
CA GLY A 202 21.48 44.42 -9.66
C GLY A 202 22.36 43.20 -9.93
N ARG A 203 21.92 42.01 -9.51
CA ARG A 203 22.62 40.73 -9.72
C ARG A 203 21.61 39.60 -9.73
N MET A 204 21.42 38.97 -10.88
CA MET A 204 20.47 37.86 -11.05
C MET A 204 21.23 36.58 -11.39
N ILE A 205 20.73 35.44 -10.95
CA ILE A 205 21.38 34.15 -11.21
C ILE A 205 21.17 33.76 -12.67
N ARG A 206 22.24 33.38 -13.38
CA ARG A 206 22.17 32.82 -14.73
C ARG A 206 22.27 31.30 -14.72
N CYS A 207 23.14 30.74 -13.89
CA CYS A 207 23.39 29.31 -13.86
C CYS A 207 23.47 28.77 -12.43
N VAL A 208 22.81 27.65 -12.19
CA VAL A 208 22.87 26.91 -10.93
C VAL A 208 23.23 25.45 -11.19
N ASP A 209 24.25 24.99 -10.50
CA ASP A 209 24.62 23.58 -10.45
C ASP A 209 24.01 22.94 -9.20
N VAL A 210 23.17 21.93 -9.43
CA VAL A 210 22.60 21.09 -8.38
C VAL A 210 23.47 19.85 -8.25
N LEU A 211 24.13 19.70 -7.11
CA LEU A 211 24.96 18.54 -6.80
C LEU A 211 24.38 17.75 -5.64
N TYR A 212 24.70 16.46 -5.59
CA TYR A 212 24.24 15.56 -4.55
C TYR A 212 25.36 14.61 -4.10
N ASN A 213 25.16 14.05 -2.91
CA ASN A 213 25.96 12.95 -2.37
C ASN A 213 25.01 11.94 -1.72
N SER A 214 25.23 10.65 -1.97
CA SER A 214 24.39 9.55 -1.47
C SER A 214 24.92 8.89 -0.19
N LYS A 215 26.18 9.13 0.20
CA LYS A 215 26.81 8.53 1.38
C LYS A 215 26.27 9.14 2.67
N SER A 216 25.80 8.30 3.58
CA SER A 216 25.37 8.74 4.90
C SER A 216 26.55 8.95 5.85
N GLY A 217 26.34 9.72 6.94
CA GLY A 217 27.31 9.84 8.03
C GLY A 217 28.49 10.79 7.82
N LEU A 218 28.63 11.44 6.66
CA LEU A 218 29.68 12.43 6.41
C LEU A 218 29.51 13.70 7.28
N ASN A 219 30.62 14.30 7.72
CA ASN A 219 30.59 15.60 8.40
C ASN A 219 30.29 16.70 7.38
N ILE A 220 29.46 17.69 7.74
CA ILE A 220 29.14 18.80 6.84
C ILE A 220 30.38 19.65 6.47
N THR A 221 31.40 19.63 7.33
CA THR A 221 32.66 20.35 7.10
C THR A 221 33.46 19.70 5.97
N ASP A 222 33.52 18.37 5.95
CA ASP A 222 34.17 17.62 4.88
C ASP A 222 33.42 17.82 3.57
N LEU A 223 32.08 17.79 3.62
CA LEU A 223 31.21 18.08 2.48
C LEU A 223 31.42 19.50 1.94
N LYS A 224 31.72 20.49 2.80
CA LYS A 224 32.00 21.87 2.38
C LYS A 224 33.35 22.01 1.69
N ASN A 225 34.37 21.33 2.20
CA ASN A 225 35.75 21.55 1.78
C ASN A 225 36.20 20.60 0.66
N ASN A 226 35.55 19.43 0.52
CA ASN A 226 35.96 18.41 -0.45
C ASN A 226 34.95 18.27 -1.60
N ARG A 227 35.29 18.84 -2.76
CA ARG A 227 34.44 18.80 -3.96
C ARG A 227 34.32 17.41 -4.59
N SER A 228 35.29 16.51 -4.39
CA SER A 228 35.27 15.17 -5.00
C SER A 228 34.17 14.26 -4.45
N LEU A 229 33.61 14.61 -3.28
CA LEU A 229 32.48 13.91 -2.67
C LEU A 229 31.16 14.18 -3.42
N TRP A 230 31.11 15.15 -4.33
CA TRP A 230 29.86 15.58 -4.95
C TRP A 230 29.72 15.08 -6.38
N SER A 231 28.53 14.60 -6.72
CA SER A 231 28.13 14.29 -8.09
C SER A 231 27.19 15.36 -8.63
N LEU A 232 27.40 15.80 -9.86
CA LEU A 232 26.52 16.78 -10.52
C LEU A 232 25.22 16.09 -10.92
N ALA A 233 24.08 16.54 -10.36
CA ALA A 233 22.76 16.03 -10.73
C ALA A 233 22.23 16.71 -11.99
N LYS A 234 22.23 18.04 -11.99
CA LYS A 234 21.72 18.84 -13.11
C LYS A 234 22.27 20.27 -13.06
N ARG A 235 22.61 20.81 -14.24
CA ARG A 235 22.88 22.23 -14.45
C ARG A 235 21.61 22.91 -14.96
N VAL A 236 21.19 24.00 -14.32
CA VAL A 236 19.98 24.74 -14.67
C VAL A 236 20.36 26.16 -15.06
N SER A 237 20.05 26.52 -16.30
CA SER A 237 20.19 27.90 -16.79
C SER A 237 18.87 28.65 -16.62
N LEU A 238 18.95 29.89 -16.13
CA LEU A 238 17.80 30.75 -15.91
C LEU A 238 17.80 31.93 -16.88
N SER A 239 16.60 32.38 -17.23
CA SER A 239 16.41 33.67 -17.90
C SER A 239 16.43 34.82 -16.89
N PRO A 240 16.75 36.06 -17.30
CA PRO A 240 16.65 37.22 -16.42
C PRO A 240 15.27 37.35 -15.77
N SER A 241 15.22 37.67 -14.48
CA SER A 241 13.98 37.78 -13.67
C SER A 241 13.15 36.49 -13.50
N GLN A 242 13.67 35.32 -13.87
CA GLN A 242 13.00 34.05 -13.58
C GLN A 242 12.88 33.83 -12.06
N SER A 243 11.68 33.42 -11.62
CA SER A 243 11.33 33.30 -10.20
C SER A 243 11.38 31.87 -9.66
N GLU A 244 11.78 30.89 -10.47
CA GLU A 244 11.84 29.48 -10.05
C GLU A 244 12.96 28.72 -10.75
N ILE A 245 13.71 27.93 -9.99
CA ILE A 245 14.67 26.96 -10.48
C ILE A 245 14.02 25.58 -10.38
N ILE A 246 13.89 24.87 -11.51
CA ILE A 246 13.28 23.54 -11.56
C ILE A 246 14.31 22.54 -12.10
N ALA A 247 14.59 21.51 -11.32
CA ALA A 247 15.38 20.36 -11.74
C ALA A 247 14.55 19.07 -11.62
N GLU A 248 14.04 18.60 -12.76
CA GLU A 248 13.34 17.31 -12.86
C GLU A 248 14.27 16.20 -13.35
N PHE A 249 14.08 15.00 -12.79
CA PHE A 249 14.86 13.80 -13.08
C PHE A 249 13.98 12.69 -13.65
N SER A 250 14.27 12.25 -14.88
CA SER A 250 13.60 11.09 -15.49
C SER A 250 13.89 9.79 -14.74
N ILE A 251 15.07 9.72 -14.09
CA ILE A 251 15.45 8.66 -13.16
C ILE A 251 15.72 9.33 -11.81
N PRO A 252 14.93 9.06 -10.77
CA PRO A 252 15.13 9.66 -9.46
C PRO A 252 16.53 9.41 -8.90
N ILE A 253 17.11 10.40 -8.25
CA ILE A 253 18.42 10.31 -7.61
C ILE A 253 18.27 9.97 -6.12
N VAL A 254 19.25 9.29 -5.54
CA VAL A 254 19.32 9.04 -4.10
C VAL A 254 20.32 10.00 -3.47
N ALA A 255 19.89 10.80 -2.50
CA ALA A 255 20.72 11.82 -1.86
C ALA A 255 20.57 11.81 -0.33
N CYS A 256 21.71 11.90 0.35
CA CYS A 256 21.85 12.21 1.78
C CYS A 256 22.31 13.66 1.99
N SER A 257 22.82 14.32 0.94
CA SER A 257 23.22 15.72 0.98
C SER A 257 23.01 16.37 -0.38
N LEU A 258 22.65 17.66 -0.37
CA LEU A 258 22.41 18.48 -1.56
C LEU A 258 23.23 19.76 -1.50
N MET A 259 23.82 20.14 -2.62
CA MET A 259 24.52 21.42 -2.79
C MET A 259 23.93 22.18 -3.97
N PHE A 260 23.63 23.45 -3.75
CA PHE A 260 23.27 24.40 -4.81
C PHE A 260 24.41 25.38 -4.96
N GLU A 261 25.08 25.35 -6.11
CA GLU A 261 26.17 26.26 -6.44
C GLU A 261 25.72 27.23 -7.53
N TYR A 262 25.81 28.52 -7.24
CA TYR A 262 25.47 29.59 -8.17
C TYR A 262 26.73 29.94 -8.97
N SER A 263 26.86 29.41 -10.18
CA SER A 263 28.10 29.43 -10.96
C SER A 263 28.22 30.62 -11.92
N ASP A 264 27.10 31.23 -12.31
CA ASP A 264 27.09 32.36 -13.26
C ASP A 264 25.93 33.34 -12.96
N PHE A 265 26.14 34.62 -13.28
CA PHE A 265 25.23 35.72 -12.98
C PHE A 265 24.98 36.63 -14.21
N TYR A 266 23.80 37.26 -14.24
CA TYR A 266 23.55 38.45 -15.02
C TYR A 266 23.84 39.66 -14.14
N GLU A 267 24.90 40.39 -14.49
CA GLU A 267 25.35 41.59 -13.80
C GLU A 267 25.20 42.78 -14.74
N THR A 268 24.68 43.89 -14.22
CA THR A 268 24.60 45.15 -14.98
C THR A 268 25.88 45.93 -14.73
N SER A 269 26.80 45.86 -15.69
CA SER A 269 28.23 46.13 -15.57
C SER A 269 28.66 47.60 -15.33
N SER A 270 27.89 48.46 -14.66
CA SER A 270 28.25 49.89 -14.59
C SER A 270 28.19 50.60 -13.24
N VAL A 271 27.84 49.94 -12.11
CA VAL A 271 27.68 50.67 -10.82
C VAL A 271 28.31 50.01 -9.58
N MET A 272 28.69 48.73 -9.61
CA MET A 272 29.03 47.97 -8.40
C MET A 272 30.52 47.79 -8.08
N ALA A 273 31.44 48.17 -8.98
CA ALA A 273 32.87 47.90 -8.75
C ALA A 273 33.49 48.81 -7.66
N GLU A 274 32.95 50.01 -7.45
CA GLU A 274 33.57 51.01 -6.58
C GLU A 274 32.78 51.35 -5.31
N ASN A 275 31.44 51.15 -5.33
CA ASN A 275 30.56 51.55 -4.22
C ASN A 275 29.58 50.44 -3.80
N MET A 276 29.50 50.20 -2.50
CA MET A 276 28.57 49.27 -1.82
C MET A 276 27.53 50.04 -1.01
N HIS A 277 26.36 49.46 -0.73
CA HIS A 277 25.36 50.15 0.10
C HIS A 277 25.47 49.69 1.55
N CYS A 278 25.47 50.66 2.46
CA CYS A 278 25.51 50.41 3.89
C CYS A 278 24.29 49.56 4.32
N PRO A 279 24.48 48.45 5.04
CA PRO A 279 23.39 47.58 5.48
C PRO A 279 22.43 48.23 6.48
N ARG A 280 22.81 49.35 7.11
CA ARG A 280 22.04 50.01 8.17
C ARG A 280 21.27 51.24 7.68
N CYS A 281 21.89 52.08 6.86
CA CYS A 281 21.28 53.33 6.37
C CYS A 281 21.12 53.38 4.85
N SER A 282 21.49 52.33 4.12
CA SER A 282 21.45 52.24 2.64
C SER A 282 22.29 53.26 1.88
N GLN A 283 23.08 54.08 2.58
CA GLN A 283 24.00 55.04 1.97
C GLN A 283 25.00 54.32 1.05
N SER A 284 25.26 54.87 -0.13
CA SER A 284 26.34 54.39 -1.00
C SER A 284 27.70 54.75 -0.40
N VAL A 285 28.59 53.77 -0.29
CA VAL A 285 29.87 53.86 0.42
C VAL A 285 30.95 53.20 -0.44
N PRO A 286 32.11 53.86 -0.64
CA PRO A 286 33.24 53.27 -1.35
C PRO A 286 33.71 51.96 -0.70
N VAL A 287 34.06 50.97 -1.53
CA VAL A 287 34.53 49.65 -1.08
C VAL A 287 35.81 49.75 -0.24
N GLN A 288 36.57 50.84 -0.36
CA GLN A 288 37.76 51.13 0.43
C GLN A 288 37.63 52.55 1.02
N PRO A 289 37.60 52.72 2.36
CA PRO A 289 37.90 51.75 3.42
C PRO A 289 36.75 50.78 3.80
N GLY A 290 35.56 50.89 3.20
CA GLY A 290 34.44 49.99 3.49
C GLY A 290 33.70 50.28 4.81
N VAL A 291 33.91 51.47 5.39
CA VAL A 291 33.21 51.96 6.59
C VAL A 291 32.26 53.08 6.17
N CYS A 292 31.00 52.98 6.57
CA CYS A 292 30.01 53.99 6.24
C CYS A 292 30.28 55.31 6.99
N PRO A 293 30.40 56.46 6.30
CA PRO A 293 30.68 57.74 6.96
C PRO A 293 29.49 58.28 7.77
N ASN A 294 28.28 57.76 7.53
CA ASN A 294 27.06 58.22 8.21
C ASN A 294 26.82 57.47 9.54
N CYS A 295 26.99 56.15 9.56
CA CYS A 295 26.64 55.32 10.72
C CYS A 295 27.80 54.46 11.24
N ASN A 296 29.01 54.62 10.71
CA ASN A 296 30.24 53.90 11.09
C ASN A 296 30.15 52.36 11.04
N GLU A 297 29.17 51.81 10.32
CA GLU A 297 29.04 50.36 10.11
C GLU A 297 29.88 49.87 8.93
N ASN A 298 30.34 48.63 9.00
CA ASN A 298 31.08 47.98 7.92
C ASN A 298 30.11 47.56 6.79
N VAL A 299 30.40 47.95 5.55
CA VAL A 299 29.53 47.66 4.38
C VAL A 299 29.51 46.18 3.99
N PHE A 300 30.51 45.41 4.40
CA PHE A 300 30.61 43.96 4.21
C PHE A 300 29.83 43.17 5.28
N GLN A 301 29.20 43.87 6.22
CA GLN A 301 28.40 43.26 7.26
C GLN A 301 27.07 42.75 6.71
N CYS A 302 26.73 41.50 7.03
CA CYS A 302 25.43 40.93 6.71
C CYS A 302 24.30 41.65 7.47
N VAL A 303 23.31 42.17 6.74
CA VAL A 303 22.11 42.83 7.31
C VAL A 303 21.38 41.94 8.33
N LYS A 304 21.38 40.61 8.12
CA LYS A 304 20.63 39.67 8.94
C LYS A 304 21.35 39.24 10.22
N CYS A 305 22.63 38.86 10.13
CA CYS A 305 23.36 38.27 11.27
C CYS A 305 24.57 39.09 11.73
N ARG A 306 24.82 40.24 11.12
CA ARG A 306 25.95 41.13 11.44
C ARG A 306 27.35 40.52 11.29
N HIS A 307 27.46 39.35 10.66
CA HIS A 307 28.74 38.73 10.31
C HIS A 307 29.42 39.52 9.19
N ILE A 308 30.72 39.78 9.34
CA ILE A 308 31.53 40.51 8.37
C ILE A 308 32.35 39.47 7.60
N ASN A 309 32.18 39.41 6.29
CA ASN A 309 32.96 38.51 5.44
C ASN A 309 34.25 39.22 4.98
N TYR A 310 35.40 38.78 5.49
CA TYR A 310 36.70 39.34 5.12
C TYR A 310 37.32 38.66 3.88
N ASP A 311 36.88 37.44 3.56
CA ASP A 311 37.46 36.62 2.49
C ASP A 311 36.93 37.04 1.11
N GLU A 312 35.61 37.18 0.99
CA GLU A 312 34.95 37.61 -0.24
C GLU A 312 34.10 38.86 0.00
N ARG A 313 34.60 40.01 -0.46
CA ARG A 313 34.01 41.34 -0.24
C ARG A 313 32.66 41.56 -0.93
N ASP A 314 32.39 40.86 -2.04
CA ASP A 314 31.06 40.83 -2.70
C ASP A 314 30.50 39.40 -2.75
N ALA A 315 30.47 38.75 -1.58
CA ALA A 315 29.86 37.44 -1.44
C ALA A 315 28.36 37.49 -1.76
N PHE A 316 27.92 36.60 -2.65
CA PHE A 316 26.50 36.50 -3.04
C PHE A 316 25.63 36.03 -1.86
N LEU A 317 26.16 35.13 -1.03
CA LEU A 317 25.55 34.64 0.21
C LEU A 317 26.43 34.97 1.41
N CYS A 318 25.80 35.28 2.55
CA CYS A 318 26.49 35.33 3.82
C CYS A 318 26.99 33.92 4.21
N THR A 319 28.29 33.78 4.42
CA THR A 319 28.96 32.52 4.82
C THR A 319 28.49 31.95 6.16
N TYR A 320 27.89 32.78 7.02
CA TYR A 320 27.39 32.39 8.34
C TYR A 320 25.91 32.02 8.32
N CYS A 321 25.03 32.90 7.79
CA CYS A 321 23.57 32.71 7.88
C CYS A 321 22.87 32.42 6.55
N GLY A 322 23.59 32.38 5.43
CA GLY A 322 23.04 32.12 4.10
C GLY A 322 22.17 33.23 3.53
N HIS A 323 22.06 34.37 4.21
CA HIS A 323 21.29 35.51 3.70
C HIS A 323 21.93 36.06 2.42
N CYS A 324 21.11 36.25 1.39
CA CYS A 324 21.49 36.88 0.12
C CYS A 324 20.83 38.25 0.02
N ARG A 325 21.60 39.24 -0.45
CA ARG A 325 21.12 40.63 -0.63
C ARG A 325 20.17 40.77 -1.83
N TYR A 326 20.29 39.88 -2.81
CA TYR A 326 19.66 40.02 -4.13
C TYR A 326 18.41 39.16 -4.32
N VAL A 327 18.26 38.09 -3.54
CA VAL A 327 17.15 37.14 -3.71
C VAL A 327 16.90 36.36 -2.42
N LYS A 328 15.66 35.96 -2.19
CA LYS A 328 15.26 35.06 -1.12
C LYS A 328 14.86 33.71 -1.70
N PHE A 329 15.40 32.63 -1.12
CA PHE A 329 15.22 31.26 -1.58
C PHE A 329 14.22 30.50 -0.71
N ASP A 330 13.32 29.75 -1.35
CA ASP A 330 12.49 28.72 -0.71
C ASP A 330 12.72 27.39 -1.43
N PHE A 331 13.25 26.41 -0.71
CA PHE A 331 13.73 25.14 -1.25
C PHE A 331 12.71 24.02 -0.98
N SER A 332 12.27 23.37 -2.06
CA SER A 332 11.36 22.22 -1.99
C SER A 332 11.87 21.08 -2.86
N VAL A 333 11.62 19.86 -2.40
CA VAL A 333 11.99 18.63 -3.11
C VAL A 333 10.78 17.70 -3.16
N THR A 334 10.50 17.14 -4.32
CA THR A 334 9.55 16.04 -4.46
C THR A 334 10.33 14.75 -4.26
N ALA A 335 10.16 14.15 -3.09
CA ALA A 335 11.02 13.07 -2.61
C ALA A 335 10.25 12.04 -1.78
N ARG A 336 10.86 10.88 -1.58
CA ARG A 336 10.44 9.88 -0.59
C ARG A 336 11.64 9.44 0.24
N PRO A 337 11.47 9.15 1.54
CA PRO A 337 12.53 8.52 2.32
C PRO A 337 12.99 7.21 1.68
N CYS A 338 14.29 6.94 1.75
CA CYS A 338 14.88 5.71 1.28
C CYS A 338 15.71 5.08 2.41
N ALA A 339 15.60 3.76 2.56
CA ALA A 339 16.38 2.97 3.53
C ALA A 339 17.46 2.14 2.80
N GLU A 340 18.07 2.73 1.78
CA GLU A 340 19.17 2.09 1.04
C GLU A 340 20.44 2.18 1.88
N TRP A 341 21.11 1.03 2.07
CA TRP A 341 22.35 0.95 2.82
C TRP A 341 23.51 1.46 1.95
N ASP A 342 24.44 2.19 2.56
CA ASP A 342 25.63 2.69 1.84
C ASP A 342 26.44 1.54 1.24
N ALA A 343 27.08 1.80 0.10
CA ALA A 343 27.99 0.84 -0.51
C ALA A 343 29.17 0.57 0.43
N ILE A 344 29.47 -0.72 0.64
CA ILE A 344 30.60 -1.15 1.47
C ILE A 344 31.86 -1.08 0.60
N GLU A 345 32.84 -0.29 1.03
CA GLU A 345 34.10 -0.04 0.29
C GLU A 345 35.30 -0.74 0.95
N ASP A 346 35.29 -0.93 2.26
CA ASP A 346 36.40 -1.50 3.04
C ASP A 346 35.94 -2.54 4.07
N GLU A 347 36.91 -3.29 4.61
CA GLU A 347 36.64 -4.36 5.58
C GLU A 347 36.15 -3.80 6.93
N ALA A 348 36.54 -2.58 7.28
CA ALA A 348 36.03 -1.90 8.47
C ALA A 348 34.54 -1.57 8.35
N ALA A 349 34.08 -1.04 7.21
CA ALA A 349 32.66 -0.83 6.95
C ALA A 349 31.90 -2.14 6.84
N ARG A 350 32.52 -3.22 6.33
CA ARG A 350 31.92 -4.56 6.33
C ARG A 350 31.64 -5.04 7.76
N GLN A 351 32.64 -5.01 8.63
CA GLN A 351 32.48 -5.46 10.02
C GLN A 351 31.46 -4.61 10.78
N LYS A 352 31.46 -3.28 10.56
CA LYS A 352 30.45 -2.38 11.12
C LYS A 352 29.05 -2.69 10.60
N THR A 353 28.91 -3.04 9.32
CA THR A 353 27.63 -3.42 8.72
C THR A 353 27.12 -4.74 9.29
N LEU A 354 27.99 -5.74 9.48
CA LEU A 354 27.63 -7.00 10.14
C LEU A 354 27.13 -6.79 11.57
N ALA A 355 27.85 -6.00 12.37
CA ALA A 355 27.42 -5.65 13.73
C ALA A 355 26.08 -4.89 13.73
N SER A 356 25.88 -3.98 12.76
CA SER A 356 24.62 -3.25 12.61
C SER A 356 23.47 -4.16 12.22
N VAL A 357 23.69 -5.13 11.32
CA VAL A 357 22.69 -6.14 10.93
C VAL A 357 22.27 -6.96 12.15
N GLN A 358 23.22 -7.38 12.98
CA GLN A 358 22.90 -8.12 14.21
C GLN A 358 22.05 -7.27 15.17
N SER A 359 22.44 -6.03 15.43
CA SER A 359 21.65 -5.13 16.28
C SER A 359 20.24 -4.86 15.73
N LEU A 360 20.09 -4.72 14.41
CA LEU A 360 18.78 -4.54 13.76
C LEU A 360 17.91 -5.78 13.89
N LEU A 361 18.49 -6.98 13.82
CA LEU A 361 17.77 -8.25 14.04
C LEU A 361 17.31 -8.39 15.49
N GLU A 362 18.15 -8.04 16.47
CA GLU A 362 17.77 -8.06 17.89
C GLU A 362 16.61 -7.08 18.18
N GLN A 363 16.64 -5.89 17.54
CA GLN A 363 15.53 -4.93 17.62
C GLN A 363 14.26 -5.47 16.95
N ALA A 364 14.39 -6.15 15.80
CA ALA A 364 13.27 -6.77 15.11
C ALA A 364 12.64 -7.88 15.97
N ASP A 365 13.45 -8.73 16.60
CA ASP A 365 12.96 -9.79 17.51
C ASP A 365 12.19 -9.21 18.70
N LYS A 366 12.65 -8.09 19.28
CA LYS A 366 11.93 -7.40 20.35
C LYS A 366 10.55 -6.92 19.88
N LYS A 367 10.46 -6.37 18.67
CA LYS A 367 9.20 -5.90 18.08
C LYS A 367 8.28 -7.07 17.73
N HIS A 368 8.83 -8.17 17.23
CA HIS A 368 8.08 -9.40 16.99
C HIS A 368 7.47 -9.97 18.29
N ARG A 369 8.23 -10.04 19.39
CA ARG A 369 7.70 -10.45 20.70
C ARG A 369 6.58 -9.54 21.19
N THR A 370 6.70 -8.23 20.95
CA THR A 370 5.65 -7.25 21.28
C THR A 370 4.35 -7.53 20.52
N LEU A 371 4.44 -7.85 19.22
CA LEU A 371 3.29 -8.24 18.40
C LEU A 371 2.61 -9.52 18.93
N LEU A 372 3.39 -10.52 19.36
CA LEU A 372 2.83 -11.73 19.97
C LEU A 372 2.05 -11.43 21.25
N THR A 373 2.55 -10.51 22.09
CA THR A 373 1.83 -10.06 23.29
C THR A 373 0.52 -9.34 22.92
N HIS A 374 0.53 -8.48 21.91
CA HIS A 374 -0.69 -7.82 21.44
C HIS A 374 -1.70 -8.80 20.84
N ARG A 375 -1.24 -9.79 20.07
CA ARG A 375 -2.08 -10.88 19.53
C ARG A 375 -2.78 -11.64 20.66
N ALA A 376 -2.05 -12.05 21.70
CA ALA A 376 -2.62 -12.75 22.85
C ALA A 376 -3.66 -11.89 23.61
N ALA A 377 -3.44 -10.58 23.69
CA ALA A 377 -4.40 -9.64 24.28
C ALA A 377 -5.70 -9.55 23.45
N ILE A 378 -5.59 -9.56 22.11
CA ILE A 378 -6.76 -9.59 21.21
C ILE A 378 -7.53 -10.89 21.39
N GLU A 379 -6.85 -12.04 21.41
CA GLU A 379 -7.49 -13.34 21.64
C GLU A 379 -8.22 -13.37 22.98
N SER A 380 -7.61 -12.84 24.05
CA SER A 380 -8.25 -12.75 25.37
C SER A 380 -9.49 -11.85 25.35
N ALA A 381 -9.43 -10.69 24.66
CA ALA A 381 -10.58 -9.80 24.53
C ALA A 381 -11.72 -10.47 23.77
N LEU A 382 -11.43 -11.16 22.66
CA LEU A 382 -12.45 -11.89 21.90
C LEU A 382 -13.05 -13.05 22.71
N ALA A 383 -12.24 -13.79 23.48
CA ALA A 383 -12.75 -14.83 24.36
C ALA A 383 -13.66 -14.27 25.48
N GLN A 384 -13.40 -13.05 25.96
CA GLN A 384 -14.30 -12.37 26.91
C GLN A 384 -15.64 -12.00 26.27
N LEU A 385 -15.68 -11.64 24.99
CA LEU A 385 -16.93 -11.41 24.26
C LEU A 385 -17.76 -12.68 24.18
N ASP A 386 -17.12 -13.78 23.78
CA ASP A 386 -17.77 -15.09 23.67
C ASP A 386 -18.40 -15.48 25.03
N ASN A 387 -17.66 -15.29 26.12
CA ASN A 387 -18.13 -15.55 27.49
C ASN A 387 -19.22 -14.59 28.00
N ARG A 388 -19.40 -13.40 27.41
CA ARG A 388 -20.46 -12.46 27.82
C ARG A 388 -21.75 -12.69 27.06
N GLN A 389 -21.65 -13.06 25.78
CA GLN A 389 -22.80 -13.50 24.98
C GLN A 389 -23.45 -14.74 25.59
N THR A 390 -22.69 -15.64 26.22
CA THR A 390 -23.24 -16.82 26.92
C THR A 390 -24.07 -16.46 28.18
N VAL A 391 -23.68 -15.44 28.95
CA VAL A 391 -24.35 -15.08 30.22
C VAL A 391 -25.72 -14.43 29.97
N PHE A 392 -25.85 -13.61 28.92
CA PHE A 392 -27.14 -13.03 28.53
C PHE A 392 -28.17 -14.09 28.10
N HIS A 393 -27.73 -15.16 27.43
CA HIS A 393 -28.61 -16.27 27.02
C HIS A 393 -29.04 -17.15 28.21
N SER A 394 -28.17 -17.36 29.22
CA SER A 394 -28.49 -18.18 30.39
C SER A 394 -29.40 -17.48 31.40
N THR A 395 -29.32 -16.15 31.55
CA THR A 395 -30.17 -15.39 32.50
C THR A 395 -31.56 -15.09 31.96
N ALA A 396 -31.75 -15.02 30.64
CA ALA A 396 -33.07 -14.88 30.02
C ALA A 396 -33.96 -16.13 30.18
N ALA A 397 -33.37 -17.31 30.37
CA ALA A 397 -34.10 -18.56 30.56
C ALA A 397 -34.61 -18.78 32.00
N GLY A 398 -34.18 -17.98 32.98
CA GLY A 398 -34.48 -18.17 34.41
C GLY A 398 -35.46 -17.18 35.05
N GLY A 399 -36.02 -16.25 34.28
CA GLY A 399 -36.78 -15.10 34.81
C GLY A 399 -38.26 -15.08 34.46
N ALA A 400 -38.99 -16.19 34.61
CA ALA A 400 -40.45 -16.20 34.46
C ALA A 400 -41.13 -16.11 35.83
N ASN A 401 -41.31 -14.89 36.36
CA ASN A 401 -42.47 -14.58 37.21
C ASN A 401 -42.70 -13.08 37.42
N GLY A 402 -43.87 -12.61 36.98
CA GLY A 402 -44.58 -11.46 37.58
C GLY A 402 -44.64 -10.16 36.77
N GLY A 403 -45.83 -9.85 36.22
CA GLY A 403 -46.26 -8.45 36.00
C GLY A 403 -46.79 -8.12 34.61
N ARG A 404 -48.10 -8.23 34.43
CA ARG A 404 -48.87 -7.74 33.26
C ARG A 404 -48.84 -6.20 33.18
N SER A 405 -48.64 -5.64 31.98
CA SER A 405 -49.44 -4.53 31.44
C SER A 405 -49.21 -4.33 29.95
N ALA A 406 -50.31 -4.08 29.24
CA ALA A 406 -50.43 -3.94 27.80
C ALA A 406 -50.28 -2.49 27.34
N GLY A 407 -49.83 -2.30 26.09
CA GLY A 407 -49.87 -1.02 25.37
C GLY A 407 -48.87 -1.00 24.22
N GLY A 408 -49.36 -1.14 22.98
CA GLY A 408 -48.52 -1.27 21.78
C GLY A 408 -48.12 0.04 21.10
N ALA A 409 -47.23 -0.08 20.11
CA ALA A 409 -47.26 0.59 18.81
C ALA A 409 -45.98 0.20 18.02
N GLU A 410 -46.19 -0.36 16.83
CA GLU A 410 -45.14 -0.61 15.83
C GLU A 410 -44.66 0.71 15.21
N SER A 411 -43.35 0.82 14.97
CA SER A 411 -42.82 1.62 13.86
C SER A 411 -41.45 1.08 13.45
N GLY A 412 -41.35 0.62 12.19
CA GLY A 412 -40.13 0.16 11.56
C GLY A 412 -39.13 1.30 11.33
N ALA A 413 -37.85 0.98 11.55
CA ALA A 413 -36.72 1.74 11.05
C ALA A 413 -35.52 0.79 10.90
N GLU A 414 -35.11 0.53 9.65
CA GLU A 414 -33.82 -0.08 9.33
C GLU A 414 -32.68 0.70 9.99
N LYS A 415 -31.82 0.02 10.76
CA LYS A 415 -30.56 0.61 11.23
C LYS A 415 -29.48 0.46 10.16
N PRO A 416 -28.80 1.54 9.76
CA PRO A 416 -27.69 1.46 8.81
C PRO A 416 -26.41 0.95 9.49
N ARG A 417 -25.53 0.40 8.66
CA ARG A 417 -24.17 -0.08 8.95
C ARG A 417 -23.33 1.06 9.56
N THR A 418 -23.05 1.02 10.87
CA THR A 418 -22.06 1.93 11.50
C THR A 418 -20.64 1.43 11.21
N VAL A 419 -20.02 2.02 10.20
CA VAL A 419 -18.57 1.93 9.96
C VAL A 419 -17.86 2.72 11.06
N ILE A 420 -16.97 2.06 11.81
CA ILE A 420 -16.23 2.66 12.94
C ILE A 420 -15.14 3.58 12.38
N SER A 421 -15.27 4.88 12.55
CA SER A 421 -14.17 5.84 12.37
C SER A 421 -13.67 6.30 13.74
N VAL A 422 -12.43 5.95 14.08
CA VAL A 422 -11.79 6.34 15.35
C VAL A 422 -11.43 7.83 15.28
N LYS A 423 -12.31 8.70 15.77
CA LYS A 423 -11.97 10.10 16.06
C LYS A 423 -11.69 10.27 17.55
N GLN A 424 -10.49 10.78 17.85
CA GLN A 424 -10.14 11.32 19.17
C GLN A 424 -11.06 12.49 19.50
N SER A 425 -11.66 12.50 20.70
CA SER A 425 -12.36 13.68 21.22
C SER A 425 -11.92 14.00 22.66
N SER A 426 -11.54 15.26 22.84
CA SER A 426 -11.24 15.94 24.09
C SER A 426 -12.52 16.49 24.74
N SER A 427 -12.48 16.57 26.06
CA SER A 427 -13.59 16.89 26.96
C SER A 427 -13.99 18.38 27.01
N GLY A 428 -15.28 18.63 27.24
CA GLY A 428 -15.87 19.90 27.67
C GLY A 428 -17.35 19.70 27.98
N GLY A 429 -17.76 19.94 29.24
CA GLY A 429 -19.05 19.48 29.78
C GLY A 429 -20.16 20.54 29.91
N GLY A 430 -21.30 20.11 30.48
CA GLY A 430 -22.27 20.97 31.17
C GLY A 430 -23.76 20.67 30.89
N GLY A 431 -24.52 20.41 31.97
CA GLY A 431 -25.95 20.79 32.08
C GLY A 431 -26.98 19.66 31.99
N GLY A 432 -27.78 19.45 33.04
CA GLY A 432 -28.65 18.27 33.22
C GLY A 432 -30.14 18.46 32.90
N SER A 433 -30.89 17.34 32.90
CA SER A 433 -32.34 17.28 33.19
C SER A 433 -32.90 15.85 33.24
N SER A 434 -33.74 15.57 34.25
CA SER A 434 -34.74 14.48 34.43
C SER A 434 -34.32 13.00 34.39
N SER A 435 -34.65 12.27 35.47
CA SER A 435 -34.25 10.87 35.74
C SER A 435 -34.84 9.81 34.80
N ALA A 436 -35.97 10.09 34.13
CA ALA A 436 -36.55 9.18 33.14
C ALA A 436 -35.89 9.30 31.75
N ALA A 437 -35.52 10.53 31.34
CA ALA A 437 -34.74 10.76 30.13
C ALA A 437 -33.30 10.28 30.28
N ALA A 438 -32.71 10.42 31.48
CA ALA A 438 -31.40 9.85 31.78
C ALA A 438 -31.39 8.31 31.68
N ALA A 439 -32.45 7.61 32.12
CA ALA A 439 -32.55 6.16 31.99
C ALA A 439 -32.75 5.70 30.54
N ALA A 440 -33.56 6.42 29.75
CA ALA A 440 -33.73 6.15 28.32
C ALA A 440 -32.47 6.50 27.49
N SER A 441 -31.76 7.58 27.83
CA SER A 441 -30.47 7.93 27.25
C SER A 441 -29.36 6.98 27.68
N LEU A 442 -29.39 6.42 28.90
CA LEU A 442 -28.45 5.39 29.35
C LEU A 442 -28.74 4.03 28.70
N ALA A 443 -30.02 3.69 28.47
CA ALA A 443 -30.42 2.49 27.74
C ALA A 443 -30.12 2.60 26.22
N LEU A 444 -30.30 3.78 25.62
CA LEU A 444 -29.91 4.05 24.24
C LEU A 444 -28.40 4.13 24.10
N ALA A 445 -27.69 4.74 25.06
CA ALA A 445 -26.23 4.75 25.14
C ALA A 445 -25.66 3.34 25.33
N ALA A 446 -26.33 2.48 26.11
CA ALA A 446 -25.98 1.06 26.25
C ALA A 446 -26.30 0.25 24.98
N ALA A 447 -27.37 0.59 24.26
CA ALA A 447 -27.70 0.02 22.95
C ALA A 447 -26.77 0.50 21.81
N THR A 448 -26.04 1.60 22.02
CA THR A 448 -24.96 2.10 21.15
C THR A 448 -23.56 1.90 21.74
N ALA A 449 -23.44 1.31 22.94
CA ALA A 449 -22.17 1.10 23.60
C ALA A 449 -21.49 -0.08 22.90
N ILE A 450 -20.46 0.25 22.12
CA ILE A 450 -19.55 -0.75 21.57
C ILE A 450 -19.02 -1.57 22.74
N ASP A 451 -19.12 -2.90 22.64
CA ASP A 451 -18.66 -3.77 23.71
C ASP A 451 -17.20 -3.43 24.07
N PRO A 452 -16.88 -3.19 25.35
CA PRO A 452 -15.54 -2.80 25.76
C PRO A 452 -14.45 -3.76 25.30
N ALA A 453 -14.76 -5.05 25.11
CA ALA A 453 -13.82 -6.02 24.57
C ALA A 453 -13.65 -5.90 23.04
N ILE A 454 -14.70 -5.55 22.27
CA ILE A 454 -14.56 -5.17 20.85
C ILE A 454 -13.68 -3.93 20.73
N ASN A 455 -13.94 -2.90 21.54
CA ASN A 455 -13.17 -1.66 21.51
C ASN A 455 -11.69 -1.88 21.90
N THR A 456 -11.45 -2.77 22.87
CA THR A 456 -10.09 -3.16 23.27
C THR A 456 -9.36 -3.92 22.16
N ALA A 457 -10.01 -4.92 21.55
CA ALA A 457 -9.46 -5.66 20.41
C ALA A 457 -9.16 -4.74 19.22
N ALA A 458 -10.10 -3.83 18.91
CA ALA A 458 -9.98 -2.86 17.84
C ALA A 458 -8.81 -1.88 18.06
N GLY A 459 -8.72 -1.29 19.25
CA GLY A 459 -7.62 -0.39 19.61
C GLY A 459 -6.27 -1.07 19.54
N LYS A 460 -6.17 -2.30 20.08
CA LYS A 460 -4.94 -3.11 20.03
C LYS A 460 -4.54 -3.42 18.58
N TYR A 461 -5.49 -3.76 17.72
CA TYR A 461 -5.22 -4.08 16.32
C TYR A 461 -4.84 -2.85 15.48
N CYS A 462 -5.69 -1.83 15.47
CA CYS A 462 -5.56 -0.68 14.56
C CYS A 462 -4.45 0.29 14.96
N VAL A 463 -4.06 0.32 16.25
CA VAL A 463 -3.05 1.25 16.77
C VAL A 463 -1.77 0.51 17.12
N ASP A 464 -1.82 -0.36 18.12
CA ASP A 464 -0.61 -0.98 18.69
C ASP A 464 0.04 -1.97 17.70
N CYS A 465 -0.73 -2.92 17.15
CA CYS A 465 -0.23 -3.88 16.16
C CYS A 465 0.23 -3.16 14.88
N LYS A 466 -0.56 -2.22 14.35
CA LYS A 466 -0.20 -1.43 13.15
C LYS A 466 1.14 -0.71 13.34
N ALA A 467 1.34 -0.04 14.48
CA ALA A 467 2.58 0.67 14.78
C ALA A 467 3.79 -0.28 14.94
N ALA A 468 3.64 -1.34 15.75
CA ALA A 468 4.71 -2.31 15.98
C ALA A 468 5.09 -3.05 14.68
N PHE A 469 4.11 -3.37 13.84
CA PHE A 469 4.30 -4.03 12.55
C PHE A 469 4.99 -3.11 11.53
N ALA A 470 4.61 -1.82 11.47
CA ALA A 470 5.28 -0.84 10.60
C ALA A 470 6.76 -0.66 10.97
N GLU A 471 7.07 -0.61 12.28
CA GLU A 471 8.45 -0.55 12.75
C GLU A 471 9.24 -1.82 12.43
N LEU A 472 8.64 -3.01 12.64
CA LEU A 472 9.24 -4.29 12.30
C LEU A 472 9.56 -4.38 10.81
N THR A 473 8.62 -3.97 9.96
CA THR A 473 8.80 -3.92 8.50
C THR A 473 9.98 -3.03 8.12
N ARG A 474 10.07 -1.83 8.72
CA ARG A 474 11.19 -0.89 8.49
C ARG A 474 12.54 -1.47 8.92
N LEU A 475 12.60 -2.18 10.05
CA LEU A 475 13.82 -2.84 10.52
C LEU A 475 14.26 -3.95 9.54
N LEU A 476 13.33 -4.79 9.10
CA LEU A 476 13.63 -5.88 8.17
C LEU A 476 13.98 -5.39 6.77
N GLN A 477 13.41 -4.28 6.30
CA GLN A 477 13.84 -3.61 5.08
C GLN A 477 15.31 -3.15 5.17
N LYS A 478 15.71 -2.53 6.29
CA LYS A 478 17.10 -2.14 6.53
C LYS A 478 18.05 -3.35 6.59
N VAL A 479 17.63 -4.44 7.23
CA VAL A 479 18.42 -5.69 7.25
C VAL A 479 18.60 -6.24 5.84
N THR A 480 17.54 -6.23 5.04
CA THR A 480 17.55 -6.75 3.66
C THR A 480 18.46 -5.90 2.77
N SER A 481 18.38 -4.57 2.86
CA SER A 481 19.27 -3.67 2.11
C SER A 481 20.73 -3.81 2.54
N ALA A 482 21.01 -3.91 3.84
CA ALA A 482 22.35 -4.14 4.38
C ALA A 482 22.95 -5.48 3.90
N ARG A 483 22.18 -6.57 4.00
CA ARG A 483 22.58 -7.91 3.52
C ARG A 483 22.86 -7.91 2.02
N ARG A 484 22.08 -7.16 1.23
CA ARG A 484 22.34 -6.98 -0.20
C ARG A 484 23.69 -6.32 -0.45
N GLN A 485 24.04 -5.26 0.27
CA GLN A 485 25.34 -4.61 0.12
C GLN A 485 26.50 -5.50 0.58
N LEU A 486 26.34 -6.25 1.68
CA LEU A 486 27.31 -7.27 2.11
C LEU A 486 27.56 -8.30 1.02
N PHE A 487 26.48 -8.85 0.43
CA PHE A 487 26.58 -9.79 -0.67
C PHE A 487 27.27 -9.20 -1.91
N LEU A 488 27.01 -7.93 -2.24
CA LEU A 488 27.68 -7.25 -3.35
C LEU A 488 29.18 -7.06 -3.08
N TYR A 489 29.57 -6.69 -1.86
CA TYR A 489 30.97 -6.58 -1.46
C TYR A 489 31.68 -7.94 -1.48
N ASP A 490 31.09 -8.96 -0.84
CA ASP A 490 31.67 -10.31 -0.77
C ASP A 490 31.83 -10.91 -2.18
N ASN A 491 30.88 -10.66 -3.09
CA ASN A 491 31.02 -11.05 -4.50
C ASN A 491 32.10 -10.26 -5.25
N ARG A 492 32.29 -8.96 -4.98
CA ARG A 492 33.39 -8.18 -5.60
C ARG A 492 34.75 -8.73 -5.17
N HIS A 493 34.89 -9.09 -3.90
CA HIS A 493 36.11 -9.69 -3.36
C HIS A 493 36.29 -11.16 -3.79
N SER A 494 35.20 -11.92 -4.00
CA SER A 494 35.27 -13.30 -4.51
C SER A 494 35.45 -13.37 -6.04
N ALA A 495 34.93 -12.40 -6.80
CA ALA A 495 35.09 -12.34 -8.27
C ALA A 495 36.52 -11.98 -8.70
N ALA A 496 37.38 -11.54 -7.78
CA ALA A 496 38.81 -11.44 -8.02
C ALA A 496 39.51 -12.81 -8.20
N SER A 497 38.83 -13.94 -7.96
CA SER A 497 39.41 -15.29 -8.10
C SER A 497 38.83 -16.18 -9.22
N VAL A 498 37.68 -15.89 -9.83
CA VAL A 498 37.14 -16.71 -10.95
C VAL A 498 36.31 -15.86 -11.93
N GLY A 499 36.59 -16.05 -13.24
CA GLY A 499 36.12 -15.27 -14.38
C GLY A 499 34.67 -14.78 -14.38
N GLY A 500 34.51 -13.46 -14.58
CA GLY A 500 33.24 -12.76 -14.61
C GLY A 500 32.51 -12.90 -15.95
N GLN A 501 31.30 -13.45 -15.91
CA GLN A 501 30.18 -13.12 -16.81
C GLN A 501 28.85 -13.75 -16.35
N GLN A 502 28.88 -14.79 -15.49
CA GLN A 502 27.66 -15.46 -14.99
C GLN A 502 27.07 -14.84 -13.69
N ASN A 503 27.76 -13.87 -13.08
CA ASN A 503 27.42 -13.39 -11.72
C ASN A 503 26.36 -12.27 -11.66
N LEU A 504 26.08 -11.56 -12.76
CA LEU A 504 24.99 -10.56 -12.79
C LEU A 504 23.60 -11.21 -12.77
N GLN A 505 23.45 -12.44 -13.28
CA GLN A 505 22.18 -13.17 -13.21
C GLN A 505 21.87 -13.65 -11.80
N ARG A 506 22.88 -14.10 -11.04
CA ARG A 506 22.70 -14.58 -9.65
C ARG A 506 22.40 -13.46 -8.66
N SER A 507 22.96 -12.28 -8.87
CA SER A 507 22.80 -11.13 -7.96
C SER A 507 21.39 -10.53 -7.97
N VAL A 508 20.64 -10.73 -9.05
CA VAL A 508 19.22 -10.36 -9.12
C VAL A 508 18.35 -11.49 -8.53
N SER A 509 18.66 -12.76 -8.81
CA SER A 509 17.91 -13.92 -8.31
C SER A 509 17.97 -14.10 -6.79
N VAL A 510 19.09 -13.74 -6.13
CA VAL A 510 19.20 -13.83 -4.66
C VAL A 510 18.42 -12.72 -3.95
N ALA A 511 18.32 -11.53 -4.56
CA ALA A 511 17.47 -10.44 -4.04
C ALA A 511 15.97 -10.71 -4.19
N LEU A 512 15.60 -11.61 -5.11
CA LEU A 512 14.22 -12.00 -5.44
C LEU A 512 13.93 -13.44 -5.03
N SER A 513 14.70 -14.04 -4.13
CA SER A 513 14.30 -15.30 -3.50
C SER A 513 13.17 -15.02 -2.51
N THR A 514 12.03 -14.60 -3.07
CA THR A 514 10.73 -14.62 -2.45
C THR A 514 10.42 -16.10 -2.22
N ARG A 515 10.88 -16.64 -1.09
CA ARG A 515 10.22 -17.80 -0.47
C ARG A 515 8.72 -17.58 -0.62
N ARG A 516 8.00 -18.60 -1.11
CA ARG A 516 6.53 -18.55 -1.29
C ARG A 516 5.94 -17.78 -0.13
N LEU A 517 5.35 -16.63 -0.43
CA LEU A 517 4.82 -15.72 0.58
C LEU A 517 3.61 -16.40 1.21
N THR A 518 3.83 -16.97 2.39
CA THR A 518 2.81 -17.67 3.16
C THR A 518 1.90 -16.70 3.94
N CYS A 519 2.17 -15.41 3.87
CA CYS A 519 1.41 -14.44 4.65
C CYS A 519 -0.05 -14.38 4.20
N PHE A 520 -0.92 -14.14 5.19
CA PHE A 520 -2.36 -14.02 4.98
C PHE A 520 -2.70 -12.98 3.91
N GLY A 521 -2.03 -11.82 3.92
CA GLY A 521 -2.27 -10.74 2.96
C GLY A 521 -2.01 -11.11 1.50
N CYS A 522 -0.94 -11.86 1.20
CA CYS A 522 -0.68 -12.36 -0.16
C CYS A 522 -1.75 -13.37 -0.58
N ALA A 523 -2.19 -14.24 0.34
CA ALA A 523 -3.24 -15.21 0.05
C ALA A 523 -4.59 -14.55 -0.23
N THR A 524 -5.01 -13.61 0.61
CA THR A 524 -6.24 -12.83 0.38
C THR A 524 -6.16 -12.01 -0.90
N ALA A 525 -5.01 -11.40 -1.20
CA ALA A 525 -4.80 -10.69 -2.45
C ALA A 525 -4.87 -11.65 -3.65
N SER A 526 -4.22 -12.82 -3.60
CA SER A 526 -4.28 -13.82 -4.68
C SER A 526 -5.71 -14.26 -4.95
N VAL A 527 -6.48 -14.56 -3.90
CA VAL A 527 -7.91 -14.91 -4.01
C VAL A 527 -8.66 -13.77 -4.69
N SER A 528 -8.48 -12.53 -4.24
CA SER A 528 -9.13 -11.35 -4.84
C SER A 528 -8.78 -11.16 -6.32
N GLN A 529 -7.51 -11.36 -6.69
CA GLN A 529 -7.03 -11.29 -8.08
C GLN A 529 -7.60 -12.42 -8.95
N CYS A 530 -7.72 -13.64 -8.42
CA CYS A 530 -8.40 -14.74 -9.11
C CYS A 530 -9.88 -14.44 -9.32
N LEU A 531 -10.57 -13.92 -8.29
CA LEU A 531 -11.98 -13.52 -8.38
C LEU A 531 -12.19 -12.37 -9.39
N ALA A 532 -11.26 -11.42 -9.47
CA ALA A 532 -11.32 -10.33 -10.45
C ALA A 532 -11.23 -10.87 -11.89
N LEU A 533 -10.26 -11.75 -12.17
CA LEU A 533 -10.16 -12.40 -13.48
C LEU A 533 -11.40 -13.24 -13.79
N LEU A 534 -11.88 -14.01 -12.81
CA LEU A 534 -13.05 -14.85 -12.95
C LEU A 534 -14.32 -14.03 -13.23
N THR A 535 -14.45 -12.85 -12.63
CA THR A 535 -15.54 -11.91 -12.90
C THR A 535 -15.55 -11.48 -14.36
N ALA A 536 -14.37 -11.15 -14.91
CA ALA A 536 -14.24 -10.81 -16.33
C ALA A 536 -14.57 -12.00 -17.24
N LEU A 537 -14.16 -13.22 -16.86
CA LEU A 537 -14.46 -14.44 -17.63
C LEU A 537 -15.94 -14.80 -17.61
N VAL A 538 -16.63 -14.66 -16.48
CA VAL A 538 -18.07 -14.96 -16.38
C VAL A 538 -18.93 -13.94 -17.14
N ALA A 539 -18.40 -12.73 -17.39
CA ALA A 539 -19.08 -11.74 -18.22
C ALA A 539 -19.07 -12.11 -19.72
N ASP A 540 -18.10 -12.92 -20.17
CA ASP A 540 -18.04 -13.41 -21.54
C ASP A 540 -18.92 -14.68 -21.72
N PRO A 541 -19.87 -14.71 -22.67
CA PRO A 541 -20.76 -15.85 -22.85
C PRO A 541 -20.07 -17.18 -23.12
N ALA A 542 -18.93 -17.17 -23.84
CA ALA A 542 -18.24 -18.39 -24.21
C ALA A 542 -17.40 -18.95 -23.06
N ALA A 543 -16.74 -18.11 -22.27
CA ALA A 543 -16.09 -18.54 -21.03
C ALA A 543 -17.11 -18.91 -19.94
N LYS A 544 -18.26 -18.22 -19.87
CA LYS A 544 -19.35 -18.54 -18.94
C LYS A 544 -19.90 -19.96 -19.13
N SER A 545 -20.12 -20.42 -20.36
CA SER A 545 -20.62 -21.79 -20.61
C SER A 545 -19.64 -22.85 -20.12
N VAL A 546 -18.35 -22.66 -20.43
CA VAL A 546 -17.26 -23.53 -19.97
C VAL A 546 -17.18 -23.60 -18.44
N LEU A 547 -17.25 -22.46 -17.76
CA LEU A 547 -17.23 -22.41 -16.29
C LEU A 547 -18.48 -23.06 -15.65
N GLN A 548 -19.63 -23.00 -16.33
CA GLN A 548 -20.85 -23.69 -15.89
C GLN A 548 -20.73 -25.22 -16.01
N GLU A 549 -20.09 -25.71 -17.07
CA GLU A 549 -19.79 -27.14 -17.28
C GLU A 549 -18.78 -27.66 -16.25
N GLN A 550 -17.79 -26.84 -15.88
CA GLN A 550 -16.79 -27.17 -14.84
C GLN A 550 -17.36 -27.17 -13.40
N GLY A 551 -18.65 -26.85 -13.20
CA GLY A 551 -19.29 -26.90 -11.89
C GLY A 551 -18.88 -25.75 -10.94
N LEU A 552 -18.45 -24.61 -11.48
CA LEU A 552 -17.93 -23.48 -10.69
C LEU A 552 -18.88 -22.99 -9.59
N VAL A 553 -20.20 -23.10 -9.79
CA VAL A 553 -21.23 -22.69 -8.80
C VAL A 553 -21.03 -23.39 -7.45
N ASP A 554 -20.69 -24.69 -7.47
CA ASP A 554 -20.48 -25.47 -6.25
C ASP A 554 -19.19 -25.06 -5.54
N SER A 555 -18.12 -24.83 -6.31
CA SER A 555 -16.81 -24.41 -5.79
C SER A 555 -16.85 -23.02 -5.15
N LEU A 556 -17.54 -22.06 -5.78
CA LEU A 556 -17.62 -20.67 -5.31
C LEU A 556 -18.26 -20.53 -3.92
N LEU A 557 -19.24 -21.38 -3.59
CA LEU A 557 -19.90 -21.37 -2.28
C LEU A 557 -18.98 -21.82 -1.12
N GLY A 558 -17.80 -22.39 -1.42
CA GLY A 558 -16.79 -22.76 -0.44
C GLY A 558 -15.59 -21.79 -0.36
N PHE A 559 -15.57 -20.75 -1.19
CA PHE A 559 -14.46 -19.80 -1.24
C PHE A 559 -14.70 -18.57 -0.37
N HIS A 560 -13.64 -18.07 0.26
CA HIS A 560 -13.63 -16.79 0.96
C HIS A 560 -13.51 -15.62 -0.03
N GLY A 561 -14.14 -14.49 0.30
CA GLY A 561 -14.13 -13.27 -0.50
C GLY A 561 -15.50 -12.89 -1.04
N ASP A 562 -15.55 -11.82 -1.85
CA ASP A 562 -16.79 -11.35 -2.48
C ASP A 562 -17.14 -12.18 -3.72
N VAL A 563 -17.67 -13.38 -3.47
CA VAL A 563 -18.12 -14.31 -4.52
C VAL A 563 -19.56 -14.03 -4.97
N LYS A 564 -20.30 -13.19 -4.24
CA LYS A 564 -21.75 -13.00 -4.43
C LYS A 564 -22.08 -12.51 -5.84
N HIS A 565 -21.33 -11.52 -6.31
CA HIS A 565 -21.49 -10.95 -7.64
C HIS A 565 -21.25 -12.00 -8.75
N ILE A 566 -20.17 -12.79 -8.64
CA ILE A 566 -19.81 -13.83 -9.62
C ILE A 566 -20.88 -14.92 -9.66
N VAL A 567 -21.36 -15.36 -8.48
CA VAL A 567 -22.45 -16.34 -8.36
C VAL A 567 -23.75 -15.83 -9.01
N CYS A 568 -24.06 -14.55 -8.87
CA CYS A 568 -25.19 -13.93 -9.55
C CYS A 568 -25.00 -13.92 -11.07
N LEU A 569 -23.83 -13.49 -11.57
CA LEU A 569 -23.54 -13.44 -13.00
C LEU A 569 -23.55 -14.83 -13.67
N ILE A 570 -23.00 -15.86 -13.02
CA ILE A 570 -22.95 -17.21 -13.58
C ILE A 570 -24.32 -17.88 -13.61
N THR A 571 -25.20 -17.55 -12.66
CA THR A 571 -26.56 -18.11 -12.62
C THR A 571 -27.58 -17.33 -13.43
N LYS A 572 -27.29 -16.08 -13.79
CA LYS A 572 -28.14 -15.27 -14.67
C LYS A 572 -28.36 -15.99 -16.00
N ASP A 573 -29.62 -16.13 -16.42
CA ASP A 573 -30.01 -16.76 -17.69
C ASP A 573 -29.60 -18.24 -17.85
N SER A 574 -29.21 -18.94 -16.76
CA SER A 574 -28.84 -20.36 -16.80
C SER A 574 -29.65 -21.17 -15.80
N GLU A 575 -30.66 -21.89 -16.31
CA GLU A 575 -31.49 -22.81 -15.54
C GLU A 575 -30.69 -23.84 -14.71
N PRO A 576 -29.73 -24.60 -15.27
CA PRO A 576 -29.02 -25.62 -14.50
C PRO A 576 -28.17 -25.01 -13.38
N ALA A 577 -27.53 -23.87 -13.63
CA ALA A 577 -26.73 -23.16 -12.63
C ALA A 577 -27.61 -22.57 -11.51
N CYS A 578 -28.73 -21.94 -11.88
CA CYS A 578 -29.70 -21.40 -10.92
C CYS A 578 -30.29 -22.51 -10.03
N ARG A 579 -30.64 -23.67 -10.60
CA ARG A 579 -31.19 -24.81 -9.86
C ARG A 579 -30.18 -25.34 -8.84
N ARG A 580 -28.91 -25.52 -9.24
CA ARG A 580 -27.82 -25.94 -8.35
C ARG A 580 -27.58 -24.96 -7.21
N LEU A 581 -27.58 -23.66 -7.49
CA LEU A 581 -27.41 -22.63 -6.46
C LEU A 581 -28.56 -22.68 -5.43
N CYS A 582 -29.80 -22.73 -5.90
CA CYS A 582 -30.98 -22.75 -5.01
C CYS A 582 -30.99 -23.99 -4.11
N SER A 583 -30.69 -25.18 -4.64
CA SER A 583 -30.65 -26.40 -3.84
C SER A 583 -29.53 -26.38 -2.79
N ARG A 584 -28.34 -25.88 -3.15
CA ARG A 584 -27.21 -25.76 -2.22
C ARG A 584 -27.44 -24.74 -1.12
N LEU A 585 -28.02 -23.59 -1.44
CA LEU A 585 -28.38 -22.57 -0.44
C LEU A 585 -29.39 -23.16 0.55
N LEU A 586 -30.47 -23.77 0.05
CA LEU A 586 -31.46 -24.42 0.92
C LEU A 586 -30.86 -25.54 1.79
N GLN A 587 -29.95 -26.35 1.23
CA GLN A 587 -29.25 -27.38 1.99
C GLN A 587 -28.40 -26.78 3.12
N LYS A 588 -27.55 -25.79 2.82
CA LYS A 588 -26.73 -25.10 3.83
C LYS A 588 -27.57 -24.43 4.92
N LEU A 589 -28.67 -23.79 4.56
CA LEU A 589 -29.63 -23.20 5.50
C LEU A 589 -30.22 -24.28 6.42
N THR A 590 -30.62 -25.41 5.84
CA THR A 590 -31.18 -26.55 6.58
C THR A 590 -30.16 -27.15 7.55
N ASP A 591 -28.93 -27.39 7.09
CA ASP A 591 -27.85 -27.95 7.91
C ASP A 591 -27.46 -27.01 9.06
N SER A 592 -27.38 -25.70 8.80
CA SER A 592 -27.08 -24.68 9.81
C SER A 592 -28.16 -24.61 10.89
N LEU A 593 -29.43 -24.62 10.48
CA LEU A 593 -30.58 -24.64 11.39
C LEU A 593 -30.66 -25.96 12.18
N ALA A 594 -30.31 -27.10 11.57
CA ALA A 594 -30.26 -28.39 12.24
C ALA A 594 -29.12 -28.44 13.28
N ALA A 595 -27.93 -27.95 12.95
CA ALA A 595 -26.80 -27.85 13.87
C ALA A 595 -27.11 -26.96 15.08
N TYR A 596 -27.83 -25.85 14.86
CA TYR A 596 -28.34 -24.99 15.93
C TYR A 596 -29.29 -25.74 16.87
N ARG A 597 -30.26 -26.49 16.31
CA ARG A 597 -31.19 -27.32 17.11
C ARG A 597 -30.45 -28.37 17.93
N GLN A 598 -29.50 -29.08 17.34
CA GLN A 598 -28.82 -30.21 17.97
C GLN A 598 -27.92 -29.78 19.15
N LYS A 599 -27.26 -28.61 19.05
CA LYS A 599 -26.44 -28.05 20.14
C LYS A 599 -27.25 -27.37 21.25
N ASN A 600 -28.44 -26.83 20.95
CA ASN A 600 -29.36 -26.32 21.99
C ASN A 600 -29.95 -27.43 22.87
N VAL A 601 -30.09 -28.66 22.35
CA VAL A 601 -30.56 -29.81 23.14
C VAL A 601 -29.47 -30.34 24.09
N GLY A 602 -28.18 -30.25 23.72
CA GLY A 602 -27.05 -30.66 24.58
C GLY A 602 -26.84 -29.78 25.83
N LEU A 603 -27.29 -28.52 25.81
CA LEU A 603 -27.23 -27.60 26.95
C LEU A 603 -28.18 -27.95 28.10
N LEU A 604 -29.20 -28.78 27.84
CA LEU A 604 -30.07 -29.33 28.89
C LEU A 604 -29.45 -30.55 29.60
N ALA A 605 -28.31 -31.07 29.11
CA ALA A 605 -27.66 -32.29 29.61
C ALA A 605 -26.35 -32.05 30.40
N GLY A 606 -25.95 -30.80 30.66
CA GLY A 606 -24.92 -30.49 31.67
C GLY A 606 -23.45 -30.61 31.25
N ASP A 607 -23.12 -30.85 29.97
CA ASP A 607 -21.72 -30.91 29.52
C ASP A 607 -21.18 -29.54 29.09
N SER A 608 -20.15 -29.07 29.81
CA SER A 608 -19.46 -27.79 29.61
C SER A 608 -18.42 -27.80 28.47
N ALA A 609 -18.81 -28.29 27.29
CA ALA A 609 -17.96 -28.28 26.11
C ALA A 609 -18.47 -27.28 25.05
N GLY A 610 -17.81 -26.11 24.98
CA GLY A 610 -17.79 -25.17 23.83
C GLY A 610 -19.11 -24.85 23.13
N LEU A 611 -19.72 -23.70 23.46
CA LEU A 611 -20.90 -23.17 22.77
C LEU A 611 -20.61 -22.83 21.28
N PRO A 612 -21.61 -22.90 20.39
CA PRO A 612 -21.42 -22.64 18.97
C PRO A 612 -21.21 -21.13 18.70
N PRO A 613 -20.41 -20.77 17.69
CA PRO A 613 -20.36 -19.40 17.18
C PRO A 613 -21.76 -18.97 16.70
N PRO A 614 -22.06 -17.65 16.66
CA PRO A 614 -23.32 -17.15 16.11
C PRO A 614 -23.56 -17.77 14.73
N LEU A 615 -24.82 -18.13 14.45
CA LEU A 615 -25.27 -18.61 13.14
C LEU A 615 -24.87 -17.59 12.06
N SER A 616 -23.69 -17.76 11.45
CA SER A 616 -23.24 -16.92 10.35
C SER A 616 -23.87 -17.41 9.05
N VAL A 617 -25.20 -17.34 9.00
CA VAL A 617 -25.99 -17.65 7.80
C VAL A 617 -26.26 -16.38 6.98
N ARG A 618 -25.77 -15.23 7.48
CA ARG A 618 -25.98 -13.91 6.89
C ARG A 618 -25.45 -13.83 5.45
N SER A 619 -24.28 -14.40 5.17
CA SER A 619 -23.70 -14.46 3.83
C SER A 619 -24.60 -15.18 2.83
N GLU A 620 -25.21 -16.29 3.25
CA GLU A 620 -26.12 -17.12 2.47
C GLU A 620 -27.46 -16.42 2.26
N VAL A 621 -28.01 -15.74 3.28
CA VAL A 621 -29.25 -14.97 3.19
C VAL A 621 -29.07 -13.75 2.29
N ASP A 622 -27.98 -13.01 2.43
CA ASP A 622 -27.66 -11.88 1.54
C ASP A 622 -27.53 -12.35 0.09
N LEU A 623 -26.84 -13.48 -0.15
CA LEU A 623 -26.69 -14.05 -1.48
C LEU A 623 -28.05 -14.50 -2.06
N LEU A 624 -28.93 -15.05 -1.23
CA LEU A 624 -30.29 -15.41 -1.62
C LEU A 624 -31.11 -14.17 -2.01
N LEU A 625 -30.94 -13.06 -1.29
CA LEU A 625 -31.59 -11.78 -1.60
C LEU A 625 -31.07 -11.17 -2.91
N ASP A 626 -29.75 -11.14 -3.10
CA ASP A 626 -29.13 -10.62 -4.33
C ASP A 626 -29.49 -11.47 -5.55
N ASN A 627 -29.56 -12.79 -5.36
CA ASN A 627 -30.05 -13.72 -6.37
C ASN A 627 -31.52 -13.41 -6.74
N ALA A 628 -32.40 -13.20 -5.76
CA ALA A 628 -33.81 -12.86 -6.02
C ALA A 628 -34.01 -11.52 -6.74
N ARG A 629 -33.03 -10.60 -6.67
CA ARG A 629 -33.05 -9.30 -7.36
C ARG A 629 -32.64 -9.38 -8.84
N LEU A 630 -32.18 -10.54 -9.32
CA LEU A 630 -31.79 -10.69 -10.72
C LEU A 630 -33.01 -10.60 -11.65
N LEU A 631 -32.92 -9.71 -12.63
CA LEU A 631 -33.91 -9.56 -13.69
C LEU A 631 -33.60 -10.53 -14.83
N ASP A 632 -34.15 -11.75 -14.75
CA ASP A 632 -34.12 -12.75 -15.82
C ASP A 632 -35.41 -13.58 -15.89
N SER A 633 -35.50 -14.47 -16.88
CA SER A 633 -36.66 -15.36 -17.07
C SER A 633 -36.81 -16.43 -15.99
N LEU A 634 -35.90 -16.50 -15.00
CA LEU A 634 -35.86 -17.52 -13.95
C LEU A 634 -36.44 -17.04 -12.62
N TRP A 635 -37.08 -15.87 -12.58
CA TRP A 635 -37.62 -15.23 -11.37
C TRP A 635 -38.52 -16.15 -10.54
N GLU A 636 -39.36 -16.99 -11.17
CA GLU A 636 -40.27 -17.91 -10.47
C GLU A 636 -39.52 -18.88 -9.57
N ARG A 637 -38.41 -19.45 -10.05
CA ARG A 637 -37.60 -20.41 -9.30
C ARG A 637 -36.79 -19.73 -8.21
N ARG A 638 -36.29 -18.52 -8.48
CA ARG A 638 -35.57 -17.70 -7.48
C ARG A 638 -36.51 -17.33 -6.33
N LEU A 639 -37.75 -16.93 -6.65
CA LEU A 639 -38.80 -16.66 -5.66
C LEU A 639 -39.20 -17.92 -4.88
N ALA A 640 -39.40 -19.05 -5.56
CA ALA A 640 -39.73 -20.32 -4.90
C ALA A 640 -38.64 -20.76 -3.90
N CYS A 641 -37.36 -20.53 -4.22
CA CYS A 641 -36.26 -20.77 -3.30
C CYS A 641 -36.33 -19.86 -2.06
N LEU A 642 -36.64 -18.57 -2.23
CA LEU A 642 -36.77 -17.61 -1.14
C LEU A 642 -37.94 -17.97 -0.22
N VAL A 643 -39.09 -18.31 -0.79
CA VAL A 643 -40.27 -18.77 -0.03
C VAL A 643 -39.98 -20.08 0.72
N SER A 644 -39.24 -21.00 0.10
CA SER A 644 -38.83 -22.25 0.76
C SER A 644 -37.90 -22.00 1.95
N ALA A 645 -36.94 -21.08 1.80
CA ALA A 645 -36.06 -20.65 2.89
C ALA A 645 -36.85 -19.97 4.02
N PHE A 646 -37.83 -19.12 3.68
CA PHE A 646 -38.73 -18.49 4.64
C PHE A 646 -39.55 -19.53 5.43
N HIS A 647 -40.18 -20.50 4.75
CA HIS A 647 -40.91 -21.57 5.42
C HIS A 647 -40.01 -22.40 6.34
N LEU A 648 -38.77 -22.66 5.93
CA LEU A 648 -37.79 -23.37 6.75
C LEU A 648 -37.46 -22.59 8.03
N ALA A 649 -37.28 -21.27 7.94
CA ALA A 649 -37.02 -20.39 9.07
C ALA A 649 -38.22 -20.25 10.02
N VAL A 650 -39.45 -20.19 9.50
CA VAL A 650 -40.66 -20.14 10.33
C VAL A 650 -40.88 -21.46 11.08
N ARG A 651 -40.76 -22.59 10.38
CA ARG A 651 -40.87 -23.93 11.00
C ARG A 651 -39.79 -24.21 12.04
N SER A 652 -38.66 -23.50 12.00
CA SER A 652 -37.63 -23.59 13.04
C SER A 652 -37.92 -22.72 14.26
N GLY A 653 -38.74 -21.67 14.15
CA GLY A 653 -39.20 -20.85 15.28
C GLY A 653 -40.29 -21.50 16.14
N ASP A 654 -41.15 -22.33 15.57
CA ASP A 654 -42.31 -22.91 16.28
C ASP A 654 -41.97 -24.03 17.29
N ALA A 655 -40.70 -24.45 17.40
CA ALA A 655 -40.28 -25.59 18.24
C ALA A 655 -40.05 -25.28 19.74
N GLY A 656 -40.63 -24.20 20.29
CA GLY A 656 -40.70 -23.98 21.75
C GLY A 656 -39.86 -22.85 22.34
N SER A 657 -39.20 -22.01 21.53
CA SER A 657 -38.59 -20.77 22.02
C SER A 657 -39.48 -19.57 21.66
N GLN A 658 -40.03 -18.87 22.65
CA GLN A 658 -40.76 -17.60 22.47
C GLN A 658 -39.86 -16.42 22.06
N GLN A 659 -38.84 -16.64 21.23
CA GLN A 659 -38.08 -15.58 20.58
C GLN A 659 -37.88 -15.91 19.10
N PRO A 660 -38.19 -14.97 18.19
CA PRO A 660 -37.95 -15.18 16.77
C PRO A 660 -36.45 -15.28 16.51
N ILE A 661 -36.04 -16.37 15.87
CA ILE A 661 -34.65 -16.65 15.44
C ILE A 661 -34.20 -15.72 14.28
N ALA A 662 -35.06 -14.81 13.83
CA ALA A 662 -34.81 -13.92 12.70
C ALA A 662 -34.60 -12.46 13.15
N GLN A 663 -33.34 -12.07 13.31
CA GLN A 663 -32.86 -10.70 13.09
C GLN A 663 -31.69 -10.72 12.13
#